data_AF-A0A9D8FXJ4-F1
#
_entry.id   AF-A0A9D8FXJ4-F1
#
_cell.length_a   1.000
_cell.length_b   1.000
_cell.length_c   1.000
_cell.angle_alpha   90.00
_cell.angle_beta   90.00
_cell.angle_gamma   90.00
#
_symmetry.space_group_name_H-M   'P 1'
#
loop_
_entity.id
_entity.type
_entity.pdbx_description
1 polymer ?
#
loop_
_entity_poly.entity_id
_entity_poly.type
_entity_poly.pdbx_seq_one_letter_code
_entity_poly.pdbx_strand_id
1 'polypeptide(L)'
;MAHYAALGLTMQSKIENQKPKIAWGLIIVLALIVAYSAYFSALSIQRHHTFRTYASDMGQMDQALWNTLHGNLLEDTRPNGKQMPRLTDHVEPIFLVIPFVFLIHDGIESLFVAQSIAIALGALPIFWIARRRLKSEWASVIFAAMYLMFPALQAANLAEFHAVTFAPAPLMFAYNYGEERAWKRYAFFSLIALAVKEDIALLVLVMGLYFGFRFKVSGFKLKFLPLNLKLETWNLIPLVVAIVSIAWFLLALFVIIPHFHPRGESVYIGRYPREPLAILIGLLTPEKIAYVVKLFASVGFLALFDPITLLVGSPSLILNLLSSYEAQYSGTYHYSAPVAPYFVLAAIGGAAAIRNCQLSIVNCQFRIRDSIIPLAFAIALGYHALAGYTPLGEEFVWHEVTPHHKLLARFTAQIPRDAPVMTTSTLFPHVSHRRVVYRFGQLPVPPDTQFILLDVSQARTNPVDYARNYRAALAQGFGIRDAADGYILLQRGAASQELPDAFYDFLRARTAPAQRVQVDFDDKLRLLGYDVKQDDWQRVYLRTYWTRLPGLDNNFALYPFFPDDIGAPRVDAQLPDLMFPFWYPALKWREGEVIAVETIPVEVGARAKIGLGVFFGATWDDAEFYLAPRTAAPISPDGRWVLLGEIVRNGKRYEIVK
;
A
#
# COMPACT_ATOMS: atom_id res chain seq x y z
N MET A 1 -29.11 -37.13 67.08
CA MET A 1 -28.01 -37.18 66.10
C MET A 1 -28.53 -37.66 64.73
N ALA A 2 -29.33 -36.87 64.02
CA ALA A 2 -29.81 -37.23 62.68
C ALA A 2 -30.21 -36.02 61.79
N HIS A 3 -29.66 -34.82 62.06
CA HIS A 3 -30.05 -33.61 61.31
C HIS A 3 -28.89 -32.73 60.82
N TYR A 4 -27.63 -33.18 60.97
CA TYR A 4 -26.46 -32.43 60.51
C TYR A 4 -25.67 -33.10 59.37
N ALA A 5 -26.07 -34.29 58.91
CA ALA A 5 -25.34 -35.02 57.87
C ALA A 5 -25.80 -34.74 56.41
N ALA A 6 -26.96 -34.11 56.21
CA ALA A 6 -27.54 -33.93 54.86
C ALA A 6 -27.10 -32.64 54.13
N LEU A 7 -26.49 -31.68 54.84
CA LEU A 7 -26.02 -30.40 54.27
C LEU A 7 -24.53 -30.41 53.87
N GLY A 8 -23.77 -31.44 54.29
CA GLY A 8 -22.35 -31.56 53.98
C GLY A 8 -22.04 -32.22 52.63
N LEU A 9 -22.99 -32.96 52.04
CA LEU A 9 -22.78 -33.73 50.81
C LEU A 9 -23.30 -33.05 49.53
N THR A 10 -24.00 -31.92 49.64
CA THR A 10 -24.55 -31.18 48.49
C THR A 10 -23.74 -29.95 48.10
N MET A 11 -22.74 -29.54 48.90
CA MET A 11 -21.82 -28.45 48.54
C MET A 11 -20.51 -28.91 47.88
N GLN A 12 -20.15 -30.19 48.01
CA GLN A 12 -18.93 -30.72 47.37
C GLN A 12 -19.12 -31.19 45.92
N SER A 13 -20.35 -31.33 45.42
CA SER A 13 -20.61 -31.75 44.03
C SER A 13 -20.86 -30.61 43.03
N LYS A 14 -20.76 -29.33 43.45
CA LYS A 14 -20.88 -28.17 42.55
C LYS A 14 -19.57 -27.42 42.29
N ILE A 15 -18.45 -27.94 42.78
CA ILE A 15 -17.09 -27.50 42.42
C ILE A 15 -16.44 -28.60 41.57
N GLU A 16 -17.22 -29.20 40.67
CA GLU A 16 -16.69 -30.05 39.62
C GLU A 16 -16.14 -29.16 38.50
N ASN A 17 -14.81 -28.99 38.50
CA ASN A 17 -13.99 -28.84 37.30
C ASN A 17 -14.55 -27.95 36.16
N GLN A 18 -14.87 -26.68 36.42
CA GLN A 18 -14.76 -25.68 35.35
C GLN A 18 -13.28 -25.37 35.12
N LYS A 19 -12.54 -26.33 34.52
CA LYS A 19 -11.36 -25.96 33.73
C LYS A 19 -11.82 -24.82 32.82
N PRO A 20 -11.08 -23.70 32.70
CA PRO A 20 -11.44 -22.66 31.76
C PRO A 20 -11.46 -23.31 30.38
N LYS A 21 -12.64 -23.67 29.89
CA LYS A 21 -12.80 -24.16 28.53
C LYS A 21 -12.40 -22.97 27.67
N ILE A 22 -11.23 -23.07 27.02
CA ILE A 22 -10.84 -22.11 25.99
C ILE A 22 -12.06 -22.00 25.08
N ALA A 23 -12.64 -20.81 25.01
CA ALA A 23 -13.87 -20.62 24.28
C ALA A 23 -13.57 -20.91 22.81
N TRP A 24 -14.28 -21.84 22.19
CA TRP A 24 -14.00 -22.32 20.83
C TRP A 24 -13.95 -21.16 19.81
N GLY A 25 -14.69 -20.07 20.04
CA GLY A 25 -14.64 -18.87 19.21
C GLY A 25 -13.28 -18.20 19.22
N LEU A 26 -12.58 -18.19 20.37
CA LEU A 26 -11.21 -17.68 20.45
C LEU A 26 -10.25 -18.52 19.61
N ILE A 27 -10.42 -19.84 19.58
CA ILE A 27 -9.59 -20.74 18.75
C ILE A 27 -9.79 -20.40 17.27
N ILE A 28 -11.03 -20.18 16.84
CA ILE A 28 -11.32 -19.75 15.46
C ILE A 28 -10.67 -18.40 15.17
N VAL A 29 -10.80 -17.41 16.06
CA VAL A 29 -10.18 -16.09 15.86
C VAL A 29 -8.66 -16.19 15.79
N LEU A 30 -8.02 -17.00 16.64
CA LEU A 30 -6.58 -17.24 16.57
C LEU A 30 -6.18 -17.90 15.25
N ALA A 31 -6.95 -18.87 14.76
CA ALA A 31 -6.72 -19.48 13.46
C ALA A 31 -6.86 -18.46 12.31
N LEU A 32 -7.87 -17.58 12.36
CA LEU A 32 -8.04 -16.49 11.39
C LEU A 32 -6.88 -15.48 11.43
N ILE A 33 -6.38 -15.15 12.62
CA ILE A 33 -5.21 -14.28 12.80
C ILE A 33 -3.96 -14.90 12.18
N VAL A 34 -3.70 -16.18 12.43
CA VAL A 34 -2.57 -16.92 11.84
C VAL A 34 -2.72 -16.99 10.33
N ALA A 35 -3.91 -17.33 9.82
CA ALA A 35 -4.18 -17.40 8.39
C ALA A 35 -4.00 -16.04 7.69
N TYR A 36 -4.56 -14.96 8.26
CA TYR A 36 -4.38 -13.59 7.76
C TYR A 36 -2.90 -13.23 7.73
N SER A 37 -2.19 -13.45 8.86
CA SER A 37 -0.80 -13.07 9.00
C SER A 37 0.07 -13.81 7.99
N ALA A 38 -0.09 -15.13 7.86
CA ALA A 38 0.66 -15.93 6.90
C ALA A 38 0.37 -15.52 5.45
N TYR A 39 -0.91 -15.35 5.11
CA TYR A 39 -1.34 -15.01 3.75
C TYR A 39 -0.82 -13.63 3.31
N PHE A 40 -1.06 -12.57 4.11
CA PHE A 40 -0.63 -11.24 3.73
C PHE A 40 0.88 -11.04 3.82
N SER A 41 1.57 -11.77 4.72
CA SER A 41 3.03 -11.82 4.69
C SER A 41 3.53 -12.41 3.37
N ALA A 42 3.00 -13.58 2.97
CA ALA A 42 3.38 -14.21 1.72
C ALA A 42 3.08 -13.32 0.51
N LEU A 43 1.93 -12.66 0.48
CA LEU A 43 1.55 -11.77 -0.61
C LEU A 43 2.44 -10.51 -0.68
N SER A 44 2.74 -9.86 0.45
CA SER A 44 3.66 -8.70 0.48
C SER A 44 5.09 -9.08 0.10
N ILE A 45 5.58 -10.24 0.57
CA ILE A 45 6.89 -10.79 0.18
C ILE A 45 6.92 -11.09 -1.32
N GLN A 46 5.84 -11.66 -1.88
CA GLN A 46 5.74 -11.92 -3.31
C GLN A 46 5.76 -10.62 -4.13
N ARG A 47 5.07 -9.57 -3.66
CA ARG A 47 5.13 -8.23 -4.29
C ARG A 47 6.55 -7.68 -4.26
N HIS A 48 7.27 -7.82 -3.14
CA HIS A 48 8.67 -7.44 -3.04
C HIS A 48 9.56 -8.20 -4.03
N HIS A 49 9.50 -9.53 -4.06
CA HIS A 49 10.28 -10.36 -5.00
C HIS A 49 9.94 -10.15 -6.47
N THR A 50 8.83 -9.47 -6.78
CA THR A 50 8.44 -9.09 -8.14
C THR A 50 8.61 -7.59 -8.42
N PHE A 51 9.48 -6.93 -7.64
CA PHE A 51 9.88 -5.52 -7.77
C PHE A 51 8.72 -4.51 -7.69
N ARG A 52 7.69 -4.85 -6.90
CA ARG A 52 6.52 -3.98 -6.61
C ARG A 52 6.63 -3.28 -5.26
N THR A 53 7.86 -3.09 -4.80
CA THR A 53 8.20 -2.22 -3.68
C THR A 53 9.15 -1.14 -4.17
N TYR A 54 9.00 0.07 -3.65
CA TYR A 54 9.63 1.26 -4.20
C TYR A 54 10.45 2.00 -3.16
N ALA A 55 11.35 2.85 -3.66
CA ALA A 55 12.26 3.61 -2.83
C ALA A 55 11.56 4.57 -1.84
N SER A 56 10.42 5.17 -2.20
CA SER A 56 9.81 6.24 -1.38
C SER A 56 9.15 5.73 -0.11
N ASP A 57 8.40 4.63 -0.21
CA ASP A 57 7.68 4.09 0.93
C ASP A 57 8.52 2.97 1.57
N MET A 58 8.73 1.85 0.87
CA MET A 58 9.45 0.73 1.45
C MET A 58 10.93 1.01 1.71
N GLY A 59 11.64 1.52 0.70
CA GLY A 59 13.10 1.68 0.76
C GLY A 59 13.56 2.65 1.86
N GLN A 60 12.91 3.80 2.00
CA GLN A 60 13.24 4.78 3.04
C GLN A 60 12.92 4.27 4.44
N MET A 61 11.80 3.55 4.63
CA MET A 61 11.44 3.03 5.95
C MET A 61 12.35 1.88 6.38
N ASP A 62 12.62 0.93 5.49
CA ASP A 62 13.53 -0.17 5.75
C ASP A 62 14.95 0.33 6.05
N GLN A 63 15.47 1.27 5.24
CA GLN A 63 16.79 1.87 5.49
C GLN A 63 16.86 2.55 6.87
N ALA A 64 15.86 3.34 7.25
CA ALA A 64 15.82 3.99 8.56
C ALA A 64 15.81 3.01 9.73
N LEU A 65 15.03 1.93 9.62
CA LEU A 65 14.96 0.88 10.64
C LEU A 65 16.30 0.13 10.73
N TRP A 66 16.88 -0.24 9.59
CA TRP A 66 18.16 -0.93 9.54
C TRP A 66 19.29 -0.05 10.11
N ASN A 67 19.36 1.23 9.71
CA ASN A 67 20.33 2.19 10.22
C ASN A 67 20.21 2.40 11.73
N THR A 68 19.00 2.35 12.29
CA THR A 68 18.76 2.46 13.74
C THR A 68 19.47 1.36 14.53
N LEU A 69 19.46 0.10 14.06
CA LEU A 69 20.22 -0.99 14.70
C LEU A 69 21.73 -0.83 14.56
N HIS A 70 22.17 -0.13 13.52
CA HIS A 70 23.59 0.05 13.19
C HIS A 70 24.15 1.39 13.67
N GLY A 71 23.46 2.04 14.62
CA GLY A 71 23.96 3.24 15.31
C GLY A 71 23.63 4.58 14.65
N ASN A 72 22.93 4.60 13.52
CA ASN A 72 22.48 5.81 12.83
C ASN A 72 20.95 5.96 13.03
N LEU A 73 20.56 6.54 14.16
CA LEU A 73 19.16 6.55 14.62
C LEU A 73 18.22 7.20 13.60
N LEU A 74 17.30 6.41 13.08
CA LEU A 74 16.22 6.79 12.16
C LEU A 74 16.69 7.44 10.85
N GLU A 75 17.97 7.29 10.47
CA GLU A 75 18.53 7.94 9.27
C GLU A 75 18.15 7.21 7.98
N ASP A 76 17.67 7.95 6.98
CA ASP A 76 17.53 7.49 5.60
C ASP A 76 18.16 8.47 4.60
N THR A 77 18.42 7.96 3.39
CA THR A 77 18.91 8.76 2.28
C THR A 77 17.75 9.52 1.66
N ARG A 78 17.69 10.84 1.90
CA ARG A 78 16.62 11.69 1.39
C ARG A 78 16.73 11.90 -0.13
N PRO A 79 15.63 12.29 -0.81
CA PRO A 79 15.60 12.71 -2.21
C PRO A 79 16.74 13.62 -2.70
N ASN A 80 17.27 14.47 -1.83
CA ASN A 80 18.35 15.41 -2.13
C ASN A 80 19.76 14.82 -1.92
N GLY A 81 19.86 13.52 -1.62
CA GLY A 81 21.11 12.81 -1.34
C GLY A 81 21.67 12.99 0.08
N LYS A 82 20.99 13.72 0.97
CA LYS A 82 21.44 13.88 2.35
C LYS A 82 20.96 12.73 3.23
N GLN A 83 21.82 12.26 4.14
CA GLN A 83 21.39 11.44 5.27
C GLN A 83 20.68 12.33 6.27
N MET A 84 19.45 11.99 6.64
CA MET A 84 18.68 12.73 7.63
C MET A 84 17.81 11.78 8.43
N PRO A 85 17.52 12.08 9.71
CA PRO A 85 16.56 11.31 10.48
C PRO A 85 15.14 11.53 9.94
N ARG A 86 14.32 10.48 9.95
CA ARG A 86 12.88 10.55 9.60
C ARG A 86 12.07 11.58 10.41
N LEU A 87 12.61 12.04 11.54
CA LEU A 87 12.07 13.13 12.35
C LEU A 87 11.87 14.45 11.56
N THR A 88 12.46 14.58 10.37
CA THR A 88 12.18 15.67 9.43
C THR A 88 10.73 15.71 8.94
N ASP A 89 10.05 14.56 8.91
CA ASP A 89 8.73 14.42 8.31
C ASP A 89 7.70 13.84 9.30
N HIS A 90 8.10 12.84 10.10
CA HIS A 90 7.23 12.13 11.04
C HIS A 90 7.92 11.78 12.35
N VAL A 91 7.14 11.68 13.43
CA VAL A 91 7.61 11.25 14.75
C VAL A 91 6.99 9.89 15.07
N GLU A 92 7.76 8.84 14.80
CA GLU A 92 7.32 7.44 14.87
C GLU A 92 8.16 6.66 15.92
N PRO A 93 8.04 6.91 17.25
CA PRO A 93 8.88 6.24 18.27
C PRO A 93 8.89 4.71 18.22
N ILE A 94 7.86 4.08 17.65
CA ILE A 94 7.79 2.64 17.45
C ILE A 94 8.93 2.12 16.54
N PHE A 95 9.53 2.98 15.71
CA PHE A 95 10.70 2.67 14.89
C PHE A 95 11.97 2.43 15.73
N LEU A 96 11.95 2.68 17.04
CA LEU A 96 13.02 2.26 17.95
C LEU A 96 12.87 0.81 18.42
N VAL A 97 11.69 0.21 18.23
CA VAL A 97 11.38 -1.16 18.67
C VAL A 97 11.27 -2.12 17.50
N ILE A 98 10.63 -1.68 16.40
CA ILE A 98 10.45 -2.52 15.21
C ILE A 98 11.76 -3.11 14.67
N PRO A 99 12.89 -2.38 14.62
CA PRO A 99 14.11 -2.93 14.03
C PRO A 99 14.57 -4.23 14.68
N PHE A 100 14.25 -4.50 15.96
CA PHE A 100 14.62 -5.76 16.62
C PHE A 100 14.12 -7.03 15.90
N VAL A 101 13.15 -6.92 14.96
CA VAL A 101 12.77 -8.04 14.09
C VAL A 101 13.90 -8.51 13.18
N PHE A 102 14.85 -7.64 12.81
CA PHE A 102 16.02 -8.01 12.01
C PHE A 102 17.00 -8.91 12.78
N LEU A 103 16.91 -8.99 14.12
CA LEU A 103 17.68 -9.96 14.90
C LEU A 103 17.19 -11.40 14.73
N ILE A 104 15.95 -11.59 14.25
CA ILE A 104 15.39 -12.90 13.92
C ILE A 104 15.75 -13.28 12.48
N HIS A 105 15.59 -12.33 11.56
CA HIS A 105 15.92 -12.49 10.14
C HIS A 105 16.33 -11.12 9.56
N ASP A 106 17.60 -11.01 9.14
CA ASP A 106 18.22 -9.81 8.57
C ASP A 106 17.79 -9.62 7.11
N GLY A 107 16.52 -9.30 6.93
CA GLY A 107 15.88 -9.11 5.63
C GLY A 107 14.58 -8.35 5.76
N ILE A 108 14.25 -7.62 4.71
CA ILE A 108 13.10 -6.71 4.65
C ILE A 108 11.76 -7.44 4.80
N GLU A 109 11.72 -8.73 4.47
CA GLU A 109 10.58 -9.64 4.64
C GLU A 109 10.09 -9.69 6.09
N SER A 110 11.00 -9.52 7.06
CA SER A 110 10.67 -9.47 8.49
C SER A 110 9.71 -8.33 8.82
N LEU A 111 9.79 -7.21 8.10
CA LEU A 111 8.89 -6.08 8.29
C LEU A 111 7.46 -6.40 7.82
N PHE A 112 7.31 -7.10 6.68
CA PHE A 112 5.99 -7.51 6.18
C PHE A 112 5.30 -8.49 7.13
N VAL A 113 6.07 -9.42 7.69
CA VAL A 113 5.57 -10.37 8.70
C VAL A 113 5.15 -9.64 9.97
N ALA A 114 5.99 -8.76 10.50
CA ALA A 114 5.68 -8.00 11.71
C ALA A 114 4.43 -7.12 11.54
N GLN A 115 4.32 -6.41 10.40
CA GLN A 115 3.16 -5.60 10.06
C GLN A 115 1.87 -6.43 9.96
N SER A 116 1.90 -7.55 9.25
CA SER A 116 0.73 -8.42 9.08
C SER A 116 0.23 -8.98 10.42
N ILE A 117 1.14 -9.37 11.31
CA ILE A 117 0.81 -9.82 12.66
C ILE A 117 0.22 -8.66 13.48
N ALA A 118 0.87 -7.48 13.46
CA ALA A 118 0.42 -6.32 14.22
C ALA A 118 -1.01 -5.89 13.85
N ILE A 119 -1.34 -5.88 12.56
CA ILE A 119 -2.71 -5.65 12.09
C ILE A 119 -3.63 -6.76 12.61
N ALA A 120 -3.31 -8.03 12.36
CA ALA A 120 -4.20 -9.15 12.69
C ALA A 120 -4.53 -9.23 14.19
N LEU A 121 -3.59 -8.88 15.07
CA LEU A 121 -3.79 -8.87 16.53
C LEU A 121 -4.94 -7.94 16.98
N GLY A 122 -5.34 -6.96 16.16
CA GLY A 122 -6.52 -6.13 16.42
C GLY A 122 -7.83 -6.92 16.47
N ALA A 123 -7.92 -8.10 15.87
CA ALA A 123 -9.11 -8.96 15.95
C ALA A 123 -9.40 -9.50 17.36
N LEU A 124 -8.38 -9.62 18.23
CA LEU A 124 -8.56 -10.13 19.61
C LEU A 124 -9.44 -9.21 20.47
N PRO A 125 -9.11 -7.92 20.66
CA PRO A 125 -9.98 -7.02 21.39
C PRO A 125 -11.34 -6.84 20.73
N ILE A 126 -11.44 -6.84 19.38
CA ILE A 126 -12.72 -6.83 18.66
C ILE A 126 -13.60 -8.01 19.08
N PHE A 127 -13.04 -9.22 19.08
CA PHE A 127 -13.73 -10.44 19.52
C PHE A 127 -14.19 -10.33 20.99
N TRP A 128 -13.32 -9.87 21.90
CA TRP A 128 -13.69 -9.75 23.32
C TRP A 128 -14.78 -8.69 23.56
N ILE A 129 -14.70 -7.53 22.89
CA ILE A 129 -15.70 -6.47 22.97
C ILE A 129 -17.05 -6.97 22.43
N ALA A 130 -17.06 -7.61 21.26
CA ALA A 130 -18.27 -8.18 20.68
C ALA A 130 -18.89 -9.25 21.60
N ARG A 131 -18.07 -10.10 22.21
CA ARG A 131 -18.53 -11.16 23.12
C ARG A 131 -19.20 -10.60 24.35
N ARG A 132 -18.62 -9.57 24.96
CA ARG A 132 -19.21 -8.89 26.12
C ARG A 132 -20.50 -8.15 25.77
N ARG A 133 -20.51 -7.40 24.66
CA ARG A 133 -21.67 -6.57 24.27
C ARG A 133 -22.84 -7.39 23.72
N LEU A 134 -22.58 -8.44 22.94
CA LEU A 134 -23.60 -9.21 22.22
C LEU A 134 -23.95 -10.54 22.89
N LYS A 135 -23.15 -11.00 23.86
CA LYS A 135 -23.33 -12.29 24.56
C LYS A 135 -23.50 -13.47 23.59
N SER A 136 -22.81 -13.43 22.45
CA SER A 136 -22.88 -14.46 21.40
C SER A 136 -21.48 -14.72 20.85
N GLU A 137 -21.02 -15.96 20.98
CA GLU A 137 -19.70 -16.38 20.52
C GLU A 137 -19.57 -16.24 18.99
N TRP A 138 -20.57 -16.72 18.24
CA TRP A 138 -20.61 -16.62 16.78
C TRP A 138 -20.60 -15.17 16.28
N ALA A 139 -21.41 -14.30 16.89
CA ALA A 139 -21.40 -12.88 16.53
C ALA A 139 -20.01 -12.26 16.75
N SER A 140 -19.31 -12.69 17.80
CA SER A 140 -17.96 -12.21 18.10
C SER A 140 -16.94 -12.65 17.06
N VAL A 141 -17.02 -13.91 16.62
CA VAL A 141 -16.21 -14.43 15.50
C VAL A 141 -16.50 -13.66 14.21
N ILE A 142 -17.78 -13.37 13.91
CA ILE A 142 -18.20 -12.62 12.72
C ILE A 142 -17.58 -11.21 12.70
N PHE A 143 -17.61 -10.47 13.81
CA PHE A 143 -17.00 -9.13 13.84
C PHE A 143 -15.48 -9.17 13.76
N ALA A 144 -14.83 -10.18 14.35
CA ALA A 144 -13.40 -10.40 14.14
C ALA A 144 -13.07 -10.73 12.69
N ALA A 145 -13.91 -11.51 12.02
CA ALA A 145 -13.78 -11.79 10.59
C ALA A 145 -14.00 -10.52 9.75
N MET A 146 -15.03 -9.71 10.01
CA MET A 146 -15.24 -8.42 9.34
C MET A 146 -14.02 -7.49 9.46
N TYR A 147 -13.37 -7.47 10.63
CA TYR A 147 -12.13 -6.72 10.82
C TYR A 147 -11.00 -7.20 9.90
N LEU A 148 -10.73 -8.51 9.87
CA LEU A 148 -9.68 -9.09 9.03
C LEU A 148 -10.01 -9.05 7.52
N MET A 149 -11.30 -9.03 7.18
CA MET A 149 -11.80 -8.94 5.81
C MET A 149 -11.97 -7.50 5.30
N PHE A 150 -11.76 -6.50 6.17
CA PHE A 150 -11.98 -5.10 5.85
C PHE A 150 -11.06 -4.66 4.70
N PRO A 151 -11.58 -4.37 3.49
CA PRO A 151 -10.74 -4.15 2.31
C PRO A 151 -9.69 -3.05 2.48
N ALA A 152 -10.05 -1.92 3.09
CA ALA A 152 -9.10 -0.83 3.32
C ALA A 152 -7.98 -1.18 4.31
N LEU A 153 -8.21 -2.12 5.24
CA LEU A 153 -7.18 -2.61 6.15
C LEU A 153 -6.25 -3.61 5.45
N GLN A 154 -6.78 -4.42 4.53
CA GLN A 154 -5.99 -5.30 3.67
C GLN A 154 -5.12 -4.50 2.69
N ALA A 155 -5.71 -3.47 2.08
CA ALA A 155 -4.98 -2.53 1.23
C ALA A 155 -3.83 -1.88 1.98
N ALA A 156 -4.08 -1.41 3.22
CA ALA A 156 -3.04 -0.85 4.07
C ALA A 156 -1.89 -1.83 4.37
N ASN A 157 -2.17 -3.14 4.46
CA ASN A 157 -1.13 -4.15 4.67
C ASN A 157 -0.28 -4.42 3.42
N LEU A 158 -0.88 -4.26 2.23
CA LEU A 158 -0.22 -4.48 0.93
C LEU A 158 0.41 -3.22 0.33
N ALA A 159 0.03 -2.05 0.84
CA ALA A 159 0.61 -0.75 0.51
C ALA A 159 1.97 -0.60 1.21
N GLU A 160 2.88 -1.56 0.99
CA GLU A 160 4.23 -1.60 1.54
C GLU A 160 4.25 -1.50 3.10
N PHE A 161 5.41 -1.29 3.70
CA PHE A 161 5.53 -1.15 5.15
C PHE A 161 5.27 0.30 5.59
N HIS A 162 4.47 0.50 6.63
CA HIS A 162 4.18 1.81 7.21
C HIS A 162 3.98 1.72 8.73
N ALA A 163 4.51 2.66 9.53
CA ALA A 163 4.34 2.64 10.99
C ALA A 163 2.86 2.61 11.40
N VAL A 164 2.02 3.40 10.73
CA VAL A 164 0.61 3.59 11.08
C VAL A 164 -0.21 2.30 11.11
N THR A 165 0.23 1.26 10.40
CA THR A 165 -0.43 -0.06 10.39
C THR A 165 -0.30 -0.81 11.71
N PHE A 166 0.61 -0.38 12.60
CA PHE A 166 0.73 -0.87 13.97
C PHE A 166 -0.26 -0.21 14.94
N ALA A 167 -0.98 0.84 14.54
CA ALA A 167 -1.98 1.51 15.38
C ALA A 167 -3.24 0.69 15.71
N PRO A 168 -3.82 -0.12 14.81
CA PRO A 168 -5.11 -0.78 15.04
C PRO A 168 -5.15 -1.63 16.31
N ALA A 169 -4.17 -2.51 16.51
CA ALA A 169 -4.14 -3.38 17.68
C ALA A 169 -4.08 -2.61 19.01
N PRO A 170 -3.07 -1.75 19.29
CA PRO A 170 -2.99 -1.03 20.56
C PRO A 170 -4.20 -0.11 20.80
N LEU A 171 -4.76 0.51 19.75
CA LEU A 171 -6.01 1.29 19.87
C LEU A 171 -7.19 0.41 20.33
N MET A 172 -7.34 -0.79 19.76
CA MET A 172 -8.42 -1.70 20.15
C MET A 172 -8.20 -2.32 21.52
N PHE A 173 -6.96 -2.66 21.90
CA PHE A 173 -6.65 -3.10 23.26
C PHE A 173 -6.90 -1.98 24.27
N ALA A 174 -6.50 -0.75 23.98
CA ALA A 174 -6.81 0.41 24.82
C ALA A 174 -8.33 0.57 24.97
N TYR A 175 -9.10 0.56 23.88
CA TYR A 175 -10.56 0.64 23.97
C TYR A 175 -11.16 -0.50 24.82
N ASN A 176 -10.74 -1.75 24.60
CA ASN A 176 -11.16 -2.91 25.38
C ASN A 176 -10.94 -2.70 26.89
N TYR A 177 -9.73 -2.28 27.28
CA TYR A 177 -9.40 -2.08 28.69
C TYR A 177 -10.02 -0.81 29.28
N GLY A 178 -10.32 0.19 28.46
CA GLY A 178 -11.13 1.34 28.84
C GLY A 178 -12.56 0.92 29.21
N GLU A 179 -13.18 0.03 28.43
CA GLU A 179 -14.50 -0.54 28.77
C GLU A 179 -14.47 -1.38 30.04
N GLU A 180 -13.42 -2.18 30.23
CA GLU A 180 -13.21 -3.00 31.43
C GLU A 180 -12.80 -2.18 32.67
N ARG A 181 -12.54 -0.86 32.51
CA ARG A 181 -12.01 0.01 33.56
C ARG A 181 -10.66 -0.46 34.10
N ALA A 182 -9.89 -1.18 33.30
CA ALA A 182 -8.55 -1.66 33.61
C ALA A 182 -7.51 -0.56 33.30
N TRP A 183 -7.55 0.55 34.04
CA TRP A 183 -6.89 1.81 33.69
C TRP A 183 -5.38 1.72 33.48
N LYS A 184 -4.68 0.83 34.19
CA LYS A 184 -3.24 0.59 33.98
C LYS A 184 -2.97 -0.01 32.60
N ARG A 185 -3.79 -0.98 32.17
CA ARG A 185 -3.67 -1.61 30.85
C ARG A 185 -4.13 -0.64 29.76
N TYR A 186 -5.21 0.10 29.99
CA TYR A 186 -5.64 1.20 29.13
C TYR A 186 -4.49 2.19 28.88
N ALA A 187 -3.86 2.71 29.94
CA ALA A 187 -2.76 3.65 29.82
C ALA A 187 -1.56 3.05 29.08
N PHE A 188 -1.20 1.80 29.37
CA PHE A 188 -0.11 1.09 28.69
C PHE A 188 -0.35 0.97 27.17
N PHE A 189 -1.53 0.51 26.75
CA PHE A 189 -1.83 0.40 25.32
C PHE A 189 -2.03 1.75 24.63
N SER A 190 -2.52 2.77 25.35
CA SER A 190 -2.54 4.15 24.86
C SER A 190 -1.12 4.68 24.63
N LEU A 191 -0.15 4.39 25.50
CA LEU A 191 1.25 4.77 25.29
C LEU A 191 1.86 4.07 24.07
N ILE A 192 1.55 2.79 23.86
CA ILE A 192 1.97 2.07 22.64
C ILE A 192 1.36 2.74 21.40
N ALA A 193 0.07 3.10 21.43
CA ALA A 193 -0.57 3.79 20.31
C ALA A 193 0.06 5.17 20.05
N LEU A 194 0.40 5.94 21.09
CA LEU A 194 1.12 7.22 20.96
C LEU A 194 2.52 7.08 20.37
N ALA A 195 3.17 5.94 20.57
CA ALA A 195 4.47 5.64 19.98
C ALA A 195 4.39 5.30 18.48
N VAL A 196 3.21 4.96 17.95
CA VAL A 196 3.10 4.56 16.54
C VAL A 196 3.42 5.71 15.60
N LYS A 197 2.74 6.84 15.77
CA LYS A 197 2.87 8.04 14.95
C LYS A 197 2.20 9.23 15.63
N GLU A 198 2.65 10.45 15.34
CA GLU A 198 2.18 11.69 15.96
C GLU A 198 0.67 11.94 15.79
N ASP A 199 0.08 11.61 14.64
CA ASP A 199 -1.33 11.83 14.35
C ASP A 199 -2.27 10.87 15.10
N ILE A 200 -1.78 9.69 15.50
CA ILE A 200 -2.51 8.73 16.35
C ILE A 200 -2.83 9.34 17.72
N ALA A 201 -2.07 10.35 18.16
CA ALA A 201 -2.34 11.07 19.40
C ALA A 201 -3.72 11.72 19.44
N LEU A 202 -4.28 12.13 18.30
CA LEU A 202 -5.63 12.68 18.24
C LEU A 202 -6.70 11.61 18.52
N LEU A 203 -6.49 10.37 18.08
CA LEU A 203 -7.39 9.25 18.40
C LEU A 203 -7.34 8.91 19.90
N VAL A 204 -6.13 8.87 20.46
CA VAL A 204 -5.95 8.61 21.90
C VAL A 204 -6.54 9.74 22.75
N LEU A 205 -6.41 11.00 22.32
CA LEU A 205 -7.04 12.16 22.93
C LEU A 205 -8.57 11.98 23.01
N VAL A 206 -9.25 11.77 21.88
CA VAL A 206 -10.71 11.64 21.86
C VAL A 206 -11.16 10.42 22.66
N MET A 207 -10.44 9.30 22.59
CA MET A 207 -10.71 8.12 23.40
C MET A 207 -10.56 8.40 24.91
N GLY A 208 -9.54 9.15 25.32
CA GLY A 208 -9.32 9.56 26.70
C GLY A 208 -10.42 10.48 27.23
N LEU A 209 -10.86 11.45 26.41
CA LEU A 209 -12.02 12.28 26.72
C LEU A 209 -13.30 11.45 26.82
N TYR A 210 -13.54 10.55 25.86
CA TYR A 210 -14.71 9.67 25.86
C TYR A 210 -14.81 8.84 27.15
N PHE A 211 -13.75 8.12 27.53
CA PHE A 211 -13.78 7.32 28.77
C PHE A 211 -13.74 8.18 30.04
N GLY A 212 -13.02 9.30 29.99
CA GLY A 212 -12.98 10.29 31.06
C GLY A 212 -14.38 10.80 31.38
N PHE A 213 -15.16 11.16 30.37
CA PHE A 213 -16.50 11.70 30.55
C PHE A 213 -17.61 10.64 30.74
N ARG A 214 -17.42 9.43 30.21
CA ARG A 214 -18.41 8.34 30.27
C ARG A 214 -18.51 7.68 31.65
N PHE A 215 -17.43 7.63 32.41
CA PHE A 215 -17.38 6.89 33.68
C PHE A 215 -17.10 7.81 34.87
N LYS A 216 -18.16 8.16 35.59
CA LYS A 216 -18.05 8.76 36.93
C LYS A 216 -17.59 7.70 37.94
N VAL A 217 -16.62 8.02 38.80
CA VAL A 217 -16.22 7.16 39.93
C VAL A 217 -16.84 7.70 41.20
N SER A 218 -17.45 6.81 41.99
CA SER A 218 -17.92 7.13 43.33
C SER A 218 -16.80 6.86 44.34
N GLY A 219 -16.50 7.82 45.23
CA GLY A 219 -15.84 7.52 46.51
C GLY A 219 -14.39 7.99 46.72
N PHE A 220 -13.98 9.12 46.16
CA PHE A 220 -12.73 9.76 46.61
C PHE A 220 -12.95 10.38 48.01
N LYS A 221 -12.23 9.89 49.03
CA LYS A 221 -12.18 10.51 50.35
C LYS A 221 -10.99 11.47 50.40
N LEU A 222 -11.23 12.79 50.43
CA LEU A 222 -10.19 13.75 50.79
C LEU A 222 -9.76 13.46 52.25
N LYS A 223 -8.55 12.95 52.45
CA LYS A 223 -8.00 12.67 53.79
C LYS A 223 -7.73 13.92 54.65
N PHE A 224 -7.85 15.12 54.09
CA PHE A 224 -7.40 16.36 54.72
C PHE A 224 -8.52 17.32 55.17
N LEU A 225 -9.80 16.99 54.94
CA LEU A 225 -10.93 17.81 55.39
C LEU A 225 -11.96 16.93 56.14
N PRO A 226 -12.49 17.34 57.31
CA PRO A 226 -13.53 16.61 58.03
C PRO A 226 -14.93 16.85 57.43
N LEU A 227 -15.02 16.87 56.09
CA LEU A 227 -16.30 16.86 55.38
C LEU A 227 -16.42 15.56 54.59
N ASN A 228 -17.41 14.73 54.95
CA ASN A 228 -17.88 13.60 54.16
C ASN A 228 -18.65 14.08 52.92
N LEU A 229 -18.03 14.94 52.10
CA LEU A 229 -18.53 15.27 50.77
C LEU A 229 -18.20 14.08 49.86
N LYS A 230 -19.21 13.27 49.55
CA LYS A 230 -19.15 12.30 48.44
C LYS A 230 -19.11 13.08 47.13
N LEU A 231 -17.95 13.64 46.78
CA LEU A 231 -17.71 14.21 45.46
C LEU A 231 -17.58 13.06 44.47
N GLU A 232 -18.45 13.06 43.46
CA GLU A 232 -18.30 12.20 42.27
C GLU A 232 -17.06 12.67 41.51
N THR A 233 -15.90 12.06 41.75
CA THR A 233 -14.68 12.39 41.01
C THR A 233 -14.56 11.51 39.78
N TRP A 234 -14.22 12.11 38.65
CA TRP A 234 -13.89 11.41 37.41
C TRP A 234 -12.69 10.48 37.63
N ASN A 235 -12.62 9.36 36.89
CA ASN A 235 -11.35 8.64 36.83
C ASN A 235 -10.33 9.53 36.10
N LEU A 236 -9.27 9.93 36.80
CA LEU A 236 -8.30 10.87 36.24
C LEU A 236 -7.41 10.24 35.17
N ILE A 237 -7.27 8.91 35.11
CA ILE A 237 -6.31 8.27 34.18
C ILE A 237 -6.65 8.54 32.71
N PRO A 238 -7.90 8.35 32.21
CA PRO A 238 -8.24 8.72 30.84
C PRO A 238 -8.04 10.20 30.51
N LEU A 239 -8.32 11.09 31.48
CA LEU A 239 -8.10 12.53 31.30
C LEU A 239 -6.61 12.88 31.27
N VAL A 240 -5.79 12.25 32.10
CA VAL A 240 -4.32 12.38 32.05
C VAL A 240 -3.78 11.85 30.72
N VAL A 241 -4.26 10.70 30.24
CA VAL A 241 -3.90 10.18 28.91
C VAL A 241 -4.30 11.15 27.81
N ALA A 242 -5.49 11.77 27.88
CA ALA A 242 -5.91 12.82 26.95
C ALA A 242 -4.96 14.02 26.97
N ILE A 243 -4.58 14.51 28.14
CA ILE A 243 -3.62 15.62 28.31
C ILE A 243 -2.24 15.26 27.73
N VAL A 244 -1.73 14.06 28.04
CA VAL A 244 -0.46 13.58 27.49
C VAL A 244 -0.53 13.47 25.97
N SER A 245 -1.67 13.03 25.42
CA SER A 245 -1.87 12.87 23.98
C SER A 245 -1.83 14.21 23.25
N ILE A 246 -2.54 15.23 23.75
CA ILE A 246 -2.49 16.57 23.13
C ILE A 246 -1.11 17.21 23.31
N ALA A 247 -0.47 17.05 24.46
CA ALA A 247 0.89 17.55 24.67
C ALA A 247 1.89 16.89 23.71
N TRP A 248 1.79 15.58 23.50
CA TRP A 248 2.61 14.83 22.55
C TRP A 248 2.37 15.28 21.11
N PHE A 249 1.12 15.44 20.69
CA PHE A 249 0.76 15.94 19.36
C PHE A 249 1.37 17.32 19.09
N LEU A 250 1.20 18.25 20.03
CA LEU A 250 1.73 19.61 19.90
C LEU A 250 3.27 19.62 19.91
N LEU A 251 3.89 18.82 20.77
CA LEU A 251 5.36 18.67 20.82
C LEU A 251 5.90 18.14 19.48
N ALA A 252 5.28 17.09 18.93
CA ALA A 252 5.70 16.52 17.66
C ALA A 252 5.61 17.53 16.51
N LEU A 253 4.46 18.19 16.37
CA LEU A 253 4.17 19.08 15.23
C LEU A 253 4.92 20.41 15.29
N PHE A 254 5.09 21.00 16.47
CA PHE A 254 5.59 22.36 16.61
C PHE A 254 7.01 22.45 17.17
N VAL A 255 7.57 21.34 17.68
CA VAL A 255 8.93 21.33 18.24
C VAL A 255 9.80 20.30 17.53
N ILE A 256 9.42 19.02 17.55
CA ILE A 256 10.29 17.95 17.04
C ILE A 256 10.44 18.08 15.52
N ILE A 257 9.36 18.01 14.74
CA ILE A 257 9.45 18.06 13.28
C ILE A 257 10.15 19.34 12.79
N PRO A 258 9.75 20.55 13.24
CA PRO A 258 10.43 21.78 12.83
C PRO A 258 11.91 21.84 13.20
N HIS A 259 12.32 21.25 14.33
CA HIS A 259 13.73 21.23 14.75
C HIS A 259 14.61 20.42 13.78
N PHE A 260 14.11 19.31 13.24
CA PHE A 260 14.86 18.46 12.32
C PHE A 260 14.68 18.88 10.86
N HIS A 261 13.53 19.45 10.49
CA HIS A 261 13.23 19.80 9.11
C HIS A 261 14.07 21.00 8.62
N PRO A 262 14.68 20.97 7.42
CA PRO A 262 15.63 22.00 6.98
C PRO A 262 15.08 23.42 6.90
N ARG A 263 13.76 23.58 6.72
CA ARG A 263 13.10 24.90 6.65
C ARG A 263 12.70 25.46 8.02
N GLY A 264 12.87 24.71 9.10
CA GLY A 264 12.38 25.12 10.43
C GLY A 264 10.86 25.15 10.56
N GLU A 265 10.15 24.52 9.61
CA GLU A 265 8.68 24.48 9.53
C GLU A 265 8.22 23.03 9.45
N SER A 266 7.03 22.77 10.00
CA SER A 266 6.38 21.47 9.90
C SER A 266 5.86 21.22 8.49
N VAL A 267 6.04 19.99 7.97
CA VAL A 267 5.53 19.55 6.66
C VAL A 267 4.01 19.64 6.52
N TYR A 268 3.29 19.79 7.64
CA TYR A 268 1.84 19.97 7.68
C TYR A 268 1.41 21.42 7.40
N ILE A 269 2.31 22.40 7.53
CA ILE A 269 2.02 23.83 7.31
C ILE A 269 1.82 24.07 5.81
N GLY A 270 0.58 24.33 5.41
CA GLY A 270 0.20 24.57 4.00
C GLY A 270 -0.49 23.39 3.31
N ARG A 271 -0.58 22.22 3.95
CA ARG A 271 -1.28 21.04 3.39
C ARG A 271 -2.80 21.10 3.51
N TYR A 272 -3.31 21.90 4.45
CA TYR A 272 -4.75 22.02 4.71
C TYR A 272 -5.27 23.42 4.31
N PRO A 273 -6.43 23.49 3.62
CA PRO A 273 -7.05 24.76 3.29
C PRO A 273 -7.38 25.54 4.56
N ARG A 274 -7.15 26.86 4.53
CA ARG A 274 -7.42 27.76 5.67
C ARG A 274 -8.83 28.39 5.62
N GLU A 275 -9.50 28.25 4.48
CA GLU A 275 -10.82 28.79 4.16
C GLU A 275 -11.94 27.83 4.62
N PRO A 276 -12.78 28.18 5.60
CA PRO A 276 -13.82 27.30 6.14
C PRO A 276 -14.83 26.78 5.10
N LEU A 277 -15.18 27.62 4.12
CA LEU A 277 -16.12 27.23 3.07
C LEU A 277 -15.50 26.22 2.09
N ALA A 278 -14.21 26.37 1.76
CA ALA A 278 -13.47 25.42 0.92
C ALA A 278 -13.30 24.08 1.63
N ILE A 279 -13.12 24.08 2.95
CA ILE A 279 -13.14 22.87 3.78
C ILE A 279 -14.48 22.15 3.66
N LEU A 280 -15.60 22.86 3.86
CA LEU A 280 -16.94 22.28 3.82
C LEU A 280 -17.31 21.70 2.45
N ILE A 281 -17.06 22.44 1.37
CA ILE A 281 -17.29 21.96 -0.01
C ILE A 281 -16.38 20.77 -0.32
N GLY A 282 -15.12 20.84 0.12
CA GLY A 282 -14.13 19.79 -0.08
C GLY A 282 -14.41 18.50 0.67
N LEU A 283 -15.29 18.47 1.68
CA LEU A 283 -15.66 17.26 2.42
C LEU A 283 -16.71 16.40 1.71
N LEU A 284 -17.50 16.99 0.80
CA LEU A 284 -18.68 16.34 0.19
C LEU A 284 -18.47 16.02 -1.30
N THR A 285 -17.23 15.78 -1.73
CA THR A 285 -16.99 15.34 -3.12
C THR A 285 -17.49 13.91 -3.33
N PRO A 286 -17.90 13.53 -4.56
CA PRO A 286 -18.35 12.17 -4.85
C PRO A 286 -17.36 11.07 -4.40
N GLU A 287 -16.05 11.32 -4.52
CA GLU A 287 -14.99 10.38 -4.17
C GLU A 287 -14.91 10.16 -2.66
N LYS A 288 -15.03 11.25 -1.88
CA LYS A 288 -15.03 11.20 -0.41
C LYS A 288 -16.31 10.59 0.15
N ILE A 289 -17.47 10.84 -0.49
CA ILE A 289 -18.71 10.16 -0.15
C ILE A 289 -18.57 8.66 -0.44
N ALA A 290 -18.05 8.29 -1.62
CA ALA A 290 -17.80 6.90 -1.98
C ALA A 290 -16.85 6.22 -0.98
N TYR A 291 -15.80 6.90 -0.53
CA TYR A 291 -14.90 6.41 0.52
C TYR A 291 -15.63 6.06 1.81
N VAL A 292 -16.45 6.98 2.33
CA VAL A 292 -17.21 6.74 3.57
C VAL A 292 -18.20 5.59 3.39
N VAL A 293 -18.88 5.51 2.24
CA VAL A 293 -19.79 4.40 1.91
C VAL A 293 -19.04 3.05 1.90
N LYS A 294 -17.84 3.00 1.32
CA LYS A 294 -16.97 1.81 1.34
C LYS A 294 -16.62 1.36 2.77
N LEU A 295 -16.31 2.31 3.67
CA LEU A 295 -16.05 2.00 5.07
C LEU A 295 -17.28 1.42 5.79
N PHE A 296 -18.47 1.96 5.52
CA PHE A 296 -19.72 1.41 6.06
C PHE A 296 -20.09 0.05 5.47
N ALA A 297 -19.92 -0.13 4.16
CA ALA A 297 -20.18 -1.40 3.47
C ALA A 297 -19.32 -2.54 4.04
N SER A 298 -18.08 -2.24 4.42
CA SER A 298 -17.15 -3.19 5.07
C SER A 298 -17.66 -3.78 6.39
N VAL A 299 -18.69 -3.19 7.00
CA VAL A 299 -19.33 -3.66 8.23
C VAL A 299 -20.84 -3.79 8.09
N GLY A 300 -21.33 -3.92 6.85
CA GLY A 300 -22.76 -4.09 6.54
C GLY A 300 -23.63 -2.94 7.04
N PHE A 301 -23.09 -1.71 7.05
CA PHE A 301 -23.74 -0.47 7.50
C PHE A 301 -24.18 -0.42 8.96
N LEU A 302 -23.84 -1.42 9.78
CA LEU A 302 -24.19 -1.47 11.20
C LEU A 302 -23.58 -0.30 12.00
N ALA A 303 -22.44 0.22 11.57
CA ALA A 303 -21.78 1.34 12.23
C ALA A 303 -22.62 2.63 12.27
N LEU A 304 -23.61 2.78 11.39
CA LEU A 304 -24.53 3.93 11.40
C LEU A 304 -25.33 4.04 12.71
N PHE A 305 -25.50 2.93 13.42
CA PHE A 305 -26.30 2.86 14.64
C PHE A 305 -25.47 3.04 15.93
N ASP A 306 -24.18 3.39 15.83
CA ASP A 306 -23.35 3.83 16.97
C ASP A 306 -22.44 5.01 16.59
N PRO A 307 -23.03 6.21 16.36
CA PRO A 307 -22.27 7.40 15.98
C PRO A 307 -21.30 7.88 17.06
N ILE A 308 -21.53 7.51 18.33
CA ILE A 308 -20.65 7.88 19.44
C ILE A 308 -19.31 7.14 19.30
N THR A 309 -19.33 5.85 18.99
CA THR A 309 -18.09 5.10 18.76
C THR A 309 -17.37 5.57 17.50
N LEU A 310 -18.10 5.96 16.44
CA LEU A 310 -17.50 6.60 15.25
C LEU A 310 -16.83 7.94 15.59
N LEU A 311 -17.42 8.73 16.48
CA LEU A 311 -16.83 9.99 16.95
C LEU A 311 -15.46 9.75 17.61
N VAL A 312 -15.28 8.64 18.34
CA VAL A 312 -13.97 8.27 18.91
C VAL A 312 -12.93 8.03 17.81
N GLY A 313 -13.31 7.38 16.71
CA GLY A 313 -12.45 7.15 15.54
C GLY A 313 -12.36 8.31 14.55
N SER A 314 -13.11 9.39 14.77
CA SER A 314 -13.29 10.47 13.79
C SER A 314 -12.04 11.29 13.47
N PRO A 315 -11.06 11.54 14.35
CA PRO A 315 -9.91 12.37 14.01
C PRO A 315 -9.18 11.93 12.73
N SER A 316 -8.82 10.65 12.60
CA SER A 316 -8.16 10.15 11.40
C SER A 316 -9.09 10.14 10.18
N LEU A 317 -10.38 9.88 10.36
CA LEU A 317 -11.35 9.98 9.27
C LEU A 317 -11.44 11.43 8.75
N ILE A 318 -11.49 12.41 9.65
CA ILE A 318 -11.53 13.84 9.32
C ILE A 318 -10.24 14.23 8.59
N LEU A 319 -9.07 13.81 9.07
CA LEU A 319 -7.80 14.09 8.39
C LEU A 319 -7.79 13.56 6.95
N ASN A 320 -8.27 12.33 6.75
CA ASN A 320 -8.36 11.73 5.41
C ASN A 320 -9.34 12.51 4.51
N LEU A 321 -10.50 12.91 5.04
CA LEU A 321 -11.52 13.66 4.29
C LEU A 321 -11.13 15.12 4.03
N LEU A 322 -10.31 15.74 4.89
CA LEU A 322 -9.81 17.11 4.68
C LEU A 322 -8.66 17.18 3.66
N SER A 323 -8.04 16.04 3.36
CA SER A 323 -6.91 15.99 2.44
C SER A 323 -7.31 16.33 1.01
N SER A 324 -6.41 17.02 0.30
CA SER A 324 -6.42 17.15 -1.16
C SER A 324 -5.69 15.98 -1.85
N TYR A 325 -5.09 15.07 -1.07
CA TYR A 325 -4.34 13.94 -1.60
C TYR A 325 -5.22 12.69 -1.66
N GLU A 326 -5.55 12.25 -2.87
CA GLU A 326 -6.49 11.14 -3.13
C GLU A 326 -6.16 9.86 -2.37
N ALA A 327 -4.87 9.54 -2.22
CA ALA A 327 -4.45 8.33 -1.51
C ALA A 327 -5.03 8.25 -0.08
N GLN A 328 -5.28 9.39 0.60
CA GLN A 328 -5.83 9.40 1.95
C GLN A 328 -7.31 9.00 2.05
N TYR A 329 -8.08 9.24 0.99
CA TYR A 329 -9.52 8.93 0.94
C TYR A 329 -9.88 7.92 -0.17
N SER A 330 -8.92 7.24 -0.77
CA SER A 330 -9.18 6.17 -1.76
C SER A 330 -9.66 4.86 -1.11
N GLY A 331 -9.13 4.55 0.08
CA GLY A 331 -9.24 3.25 0.75
C GLY A 331 -8.27 2.19 0.23
N THR A 332 -7.30 2.55 -0.63
CA THR A 332 -6.35 1.62 -1.25
C THR A 332 -4.91 1.72 -0.71
N TYR A 333 -4.67 2.66 0.23
CA TYR A 333 -3.37 2.89 0.87
C TYR A 333 -3.47 2.80 2.40
N HIS A 334 -2.35 2.98 3.11
CA HIS A 334 -2.22 2.80 4.56
C HIS A 334 -3.07 3.75 5.43
N TYR A 335 -3.58 4.86 4.89
CA TYR A 335 -4.27 5.91 5.64
C TYR A 335 -5.58 5.46 6.33
N SER A 336 -6.21 4.39 5.85
CA SER A 336 -7.45 3.86 6.45
C SER A 336 -7.20 2.87 7.58
N ALA A 337 -5.94 2.44 7.81
CA ALA A 337 -5.60 1.48 8.87
C ALA A 337 -6.11 1.89 10.26
N PRO A 338 -5.87 3.13 10.76
CA PRO A 338 -6.36 3.53 12.08
C PRO A 338 -7.87 3.80 12.13
N VAL A 339 -8.54 3.94 10.96
CA VAL A 339 -9.98 4.25 10.85
C VAL A 339 -10.83 2.97 10.89
N ALA A 340 -10.43 1.95 10.12
CA ALA A 340 -11.14 0.67 10.00
C ALA A 340 -11.59 0.03 11.33
N PRO A 341 -10.74 -0.09 12.39
CA PRO A 341 -11.16 -0.71 13.64
C PRO A 341 -12.34 0.00 14.33
N TYR A 342 -12.46 1.32 14.22
CA TYR A 342 -13.57 2.06 14.84
C TYR A 342 -14.90 1.86 14.11
N PHE A 343 -14.88 1.61 12.80
CA PHE A 343 -16.08 1.19 12.07
C PHE A 343 -16.55 -0.19 12.52
N VAL A 344 -15.63 -1.13 12.78
CA VAL A 344 -15.99 -2.44 13.34
C VAL A 344 -16.52 -2.31 14.77
N LEU A 345 -15.89 -1.49 15.62
CA LEU A 345 -16.40 -1.22 16.97
C LEU A 345 -17.80 -0.60 16.96
N ALA A 346 -18.02 0.39 16.11
CA ALA A 346 -19.32 1.01 15.94
C ALA A 346 -20.35 0.02 15.40
N ALA A 347 -19.96 -0.90 14.52
CA ALA A 347 -20.85 -1.95 14.03
C ALA A 347 -21.27 -2.93 15.14
N ILE A 348 -20.37 -3.27 16.09
CA ILE A 348 -20.72 -4.04 17.29
C ILE A 348 -21.74 -3.27 18.14
N GLY A 349 -21.50 -1.97 18.37
CA GLY A 349 -22.41 -1.11 19.12
C GLY A 349 -23.78 -0.98 18.45
N GLY A 350 -23.81 -0.78 17.13
CA GLY A 350 -25.01 -0.70 16.33
C GLY A 350 -25.81 -2.00 16.32
N ALA A 351 -25.14 -3.15 16.20
CA ALA A 351 -25.79 -4.45 16.37
C ALA A 351 -26.41 -4.62 17.77
N ALA A 352 -25.72 -4.17 18.82
CA ALA A 352 -26.26 -4.20 20.17
C ALA A 352 -27.47 -3.26 20.32
N ALA A 353 -27.41 -2.07 19.75
CA ALA A 353 -28.50 -1.09 19.75
C ALA A 353 -29.74 -1.64 19.04
N ILE A 354 -29.61 -2.16 17.82
CA ILE A 354 -30.69 -2.79 17.06
C ILE A 354 -31.28 -3.97 17.83
N ARG A 355 -30.42 -4.83 18.41
CA ARG A 355 -30.90 -5.98 19.18
C ARG A 355 -31.68 -5.56 20.43
N ASN A 356 -31.37 -4.42 21.03
CA ASN A 356 -32.09 -3.93 22.20
C ASN A 356 -33.28 -3.03 21.85
N CYS A 357 -33.44 -2.67 20.56
CA CYS A 357 -34.54 -1.84 20.09
C CYS A 357 -35.85 -2.64 20.10
N GLN A 358 -36.80 -2.21 20.93
CA GLN A 358 -38.16 -2.73 20.96
C GLN A 358 -39.05 -1.78 20.16
N LEU A 359 -39.13 -1.97 18.84
CA LEU A 359 -40.09 -1.24 18.02
C LEU A 359 -41.43 -1.97 18.05
N SER A 360 -42.41 -1.39 18.75
CA SER A 360 -43.79 -1.88 18.76
C SER A 360 -44.55 -1.26 17.59
N ILE A 361 -44.42 -1.87 16.41
CA ILE A 361 -45.21 -1.49 15.22
C ILE A 361 -45.92 -2.75 14.70
N VAL A 362 -47.21 -2.85 15.04
CA VAL A 362 -48.19 -3.87 14.62
C VAL A 362 -47.87 -5.30 15.12
N ASN A 363 -48.91 -6.10 15.40
CA ASN A 363 -48.90 -7.43 16.05
C ASN A 363 -48.07 -8.56 15.36
N CYS A 364 -47.06 -8.25 14.55
CA CYS A 364 -46.07 -9.19 14.04
C CYS A 364 -44.74 -8.96 14.76
N GLN A 365 -44.38 -9.82 15.71
CA GLN A 365 -43.02 -9.89 16.26
C GLN A 365 -42.06 -10.41 15.18
N PHE A 366 -41.66 -9.56 14.23
CA PHE A 366 -40.66 -9.92 13.24
C PHE A 366 -39.34 -10.20 13.94
N ARG A 367 -38.84 -11.43 13.75
CA ARG A 367 -37.59 -11.98 14.29
C ARG A 367 -36.33 -11.37 13.63
N ILE A 368 -36.40 -10.11 13.19
CA ILE A 368 -35.32 -9.36 12.50
C ILE A 368 -34.08 -9.20 13.40
N ARG A 369 -34.24 -9.39 14.73
CA ARG A 369 -33.18 -9.34 15.73
C ARG A 369 -32.04 -10.34 15.49
N ASP A 370 -32.33 -11.55 15.01
CA ASP A 370 -31.34 -12.62 14.89
C ASP A 370 -30.64 -12.64 13.52
N SER A 371 -31.28 -12.09 12.48
CA SER A 371 -30.77 -12.09 11.10
C SER A 371 -29.92 -10.88 10.74
N ILE A 372 -29.91 -9.82 11.56
CA ILE A 372 -29.22 -8.57 11.21
C ILE A 372 -27.70 -8.73 11.12
N ILE A 373 -27.08 -9.51 12.02
CA ILE A 373 -25.63 -9.75 12.01
C ILE A 373 -25.22 -10.62 10.80
N PRO A 374 -25.89 -11.76 10.53
CA PRO A 374 -25.66 -12.51 9.29
C PRO A 374 -25.87 -11.68 8.01
N LEU A 375 -26.91 -10.85 7.95
CA LEU A 375 -27.16 -9.98 6.79
C LEU A 375 -26.05 -8.94 6.61
N ALA A 376 -25.64 -8.27 7.70
CA ALA A 376 -24.52 -7.33 7.65
C ALA A 376 -23.21 -8.03 7.24
N PHE A 377 -23.00 -9.26 7.70
CA PHE A 377 -21.86 -10.08 7.27
C PHE A 377 -21.93 -10.43 5.79
N ALA A 378 -23.11 -10.78 5.27
CA ALA A 378 -23.28 -11.03 3.84
C ALA A 378 -22.99 -9.78 2.99
N ILE A 379 -23.41 -8.59 3.45
CA ILE A 379 -23.08 -7.31 2.77
C ILE A 379 -21.57 -7.05 2.82
N ALA A 380 -20.95 -7.19 4.00
CA ALA A 380 -19.52 -7.01 4.17
C ALA A 380 -18.71 -8.00 3.32
N LEU A 381 -19.16 -9.26 3.24
CA LEU A 381 -18.57 -10.29 2.39
C LEU A 381 -18.74 -9.96 0.90
N GLY A 382 -19.92 -9.46 0.49
CA GLY A 382 -20.16 -8.99 -0.88
C GLY A 382 -19.24 -7.83 -1.25
N TYR A 383 -19.06 -6.86 -0.35
CA TYR A 383 -18.09 -5.78 -0.56
C TYR A 383 -16.64 -6.28 -0.59
N HIS A 384 -16.30 -7.24 0.28
CA HIS A 384 -15.00 -7.90 0.25
C HIS A 384 -14.75 -8.65 -1.06
N ALA A 385 -15.78 -9.28 -1.66
CA ALA A 385 -15.64 -9.91 -2.98
C ALA A 385 -15.32 -8.88 -4.08
N LEU A 386 -15.83 -7.64 -3.98
CA LEU A 386 -15.59 -6.58 -4.97
C LEU A 386 -14.27 -5.82 -4.78
N ALA A 387 -13.81 -5.66 -3.53
CA ALA A 387 -12.71 -4.75 -3.19
C ALA A 387 -11.61 -5.39 -2.33
N GLY A 388 -11.77 -6.64 -1.91
CA GLY A 388 -10.81 -7.35 -1.06
C GLY A 388 -9.61 -7.89 -1.83
N TYR A 389 -8.55 -8.18 -1.09
CA TYR A 389 -7.26 -8.63 -1.63
C TYR A 389 -6.95 -10.11 -1.32
N THR A 390 -7.97 -10.86 -0.90
CA THR A 390 -7.90 -12.32 -0.76
C THR A 390 -8.33 -12.98 -2.08
N PRO A 391 -8.11 -14.29 -2.30
CA PRO A 391 -8.57 -14.95 -3.54
C PRO A 391 -10.08 -14.87 -3.81
N LEU A 392 -10.88 -14.47 -2.80
CA LEU A 392 -12.32 -14.20 -2.96
C LEU A 392 -12.62 -12.80 -3.54
N GLY A 393 -11.65 -11.89 -3.48
CA GLY A 393 -11.79 -10.48 -3.84
C GLY A 393 -11.20 -10.15 -5.21
N GLU A 394 -11.83 -9.22 -5.93
CA GLU A 394 -11.39 -8.81 -7.27
C GLU A 394 -10.04 -8.07 -7.32
N GLU A 395 -9.56 -7.52 -6.20
CA GLU A 395 -8.25 -6.86 -6.14
C GLU A 395 -7.10 -7.85 -5.92
N PHE A 396 -7.39 -9.14 -5.78
CA PHE A 396 -6.36 -10.15 -5.66
C PHE A 396 -5.58 -10.34 -6.96
N VAL A 397 -4.27 -10.16 -6.87
CA VAL A 397 -3.32 -10.47 -7.93
C VAL A 397 -2.13 -11.20 -7.32
N TRP A 398 -1.84 -12.40 -7.82
CA TRP A 398 -0.61 -13.12 -7.52
C TRP A 398 0.41 -12.84 -8.62
N HIS A 399 1.49 -12.13 -8.29
CA HIS A 399 2.55 -11.80 -9.25
C HIS A 399 3.59 -12.92 -9.28
N GLU A 400 3.93 -13.43 -10.45
CA GLU A 400 4.91 -14.52 -10.56
C GLU A 400 6.37 -14.02 -10.54
N VAL A 401 7.23 -14.72 -9.80
CA VAL A 401 8.68 -14.49 -9.82
C VAL A 401 9.27 -15.10 -11.09
N THR A 402 9.59 -14.23 -12.05
CA THR A 402 10.24 -14.61 -13.32
C THR A 402 11.75 -14.85 -13.16
N PRO A 403 12.43 -15.46 -14.17
CA PRO A 403 13.89 -15.59 -14.18
C PRO A 403 14.64 -14.25 -14.06
N HIS A 404 14.08 -13.18 -14.63
CA HIS A 404 14.62 -11.82 -14.52
C HIS A 404 14.74 -11.40 -13.05
N HIS A 405 13.66 -11.56 -12.26
CA HIS A 405 13.68 -11.21 -10.84
C HIS A 405 14.75 -11.97 -10.04
N LYS A 406 14.92 -13.27 -10.32
CA LYS A 406 15.92 -14.12 -9.66
C LYS A 406 17.36 -13.69 -10.00
N LEU A 407 17.56 -13.04 -11.14
CA LEU A 407 18.87 -12.61 -11.60
C LEU A 407 19.46 -11.48 -10.75
N LEU A 408 18.63 -10.69 -10.05
CA LEU A 408 19.08 -9.60 -9.19
C LEU A 408 20.16 -10.04 -8.17
N ALA A 409 20.04 -11.25 -7.62
CA ALA A 409 20.98 -11.80 -6.65
C ALA A 409 22.43 -11.87 -7.20
N ARG A 410 22.60 -12.11 -8.51
CA ARG A 410 23.91 -12.08 -9.17
C ARG A 410 24.57 -10.71 -9.07
N PHE A 411 23.79 -9.64 -9.22
CA PHE A 411 24.31 -8.28 -9.22
C PHE A 411 24.53 -7.76 -7.81
N THR A 412 23.59 -7.98 -6.90
CA THR A 412 23.73 -7.51 -5.51
C THR A 412 24.88 -8.19 -4.77
N ALA A 413 25.20 -9.45 -5.10
CA ALA A 413 26.35 -10.16 -4.55
C ALA A 413 27.72 -9.56 -4.92
N GLN A 414 27.79 -8.73 -5.97
CA GLN A 414 29.02 -8.07 -6.41
C GLN A 414 29.26 -6.71 -5.74
N ILE A 415 28.28 -6.22 -4.99
CA ILE A 415 28.33 -4.92 -4.33
C ILE A 415 28.73 -5.16 -2.87
N PRO A 416 29.82 -4.54 -2.37
CA PRO A 416 30.15 -4.57 -0.95
C PRO A 416 29.00 -4.04 -0.10
N ARG A 417 28.71 -4.69 1.04
CA ARG A 417 27.54 -4.35 1.88
C ARG A 417 27.54 -2.90 2.38
N ASP A 418 28.72 -2.32 2.59
CA ASP A 418 28.95 -0.98 3.12
C ASP A 418 29.12 0.10 2.05
N ALA A 419 29.22 -0.28 0.76
CA ALA A 419 29.44 0.67 -0.32
C ALA A 419 28.19 1.53 -0.60
N PRO A 420 28.32 2.86 -0.72
CA PRO A 420 27.25 3.71 -1.23
C PRO A 420 26.88 3.32 -2.67
N VAL A 421 25.58 3.14 -2.90
CA VAL A 421 25.05 2.72 -4.20
C VAL A 421 23.94 3.62 -4.68
N MET A 422 23.95 3.93 -5.97
CA MET A 422 22.82 4.56 -6.65
C MET A 422 22.02 3.50 -7.41
N THR A 423 20.69 3.55 -7.35
CA THR A 423 19.86 2.52 -8.00
C THR A 423 18.48 3.03 -8.42
N THR A 424 17.78 2.29 -9.29
CA THR A 424 16.39 2.60 -9.67
C THR A 424 15.42 2.42 -8.50
N SER A 425 14.25 3.08 -8.58
CA SER A 425 13.25 3.09 -7.50
C SER A 425 12.79 1.68 -7.08
N THR A 426 12.61 0.78 -8.05
CA THR A 426 12.15 -0.60 -7.84
C THR A 426 13.21 -1.51 -7.22
N LEU A 427 14.49 -1.24 -7.50
CA LEU A 427 15.61 -2.00 -6.94
C LEU A 427 16.07 -1.50 -5.57
N PHE A 428 15.73 -0.26 -5.20
CA PHE A 428 16.16 0.37 -3.95
C PHE A 428 15.87 -0.50 -2.70
N PRO A 429 14.66 -1.06 -2.50
CA PRO A 429 14.39 -1.87 -1.30
C PRO A 429 15.17 -3.19 -1.25
N HIS A 430 15.80 -3.61 -2.35
CA HIS A 430 16.64 -4.81 -2.40
C HIS A 430 18.11 -4.54 -2.04
N VAL A 431 18.44 -3.27 -1.82
CA VAL A 431 19.78 -2.81 -1.51
C VAL A 431 19.80 -1.81 -0.35
N SER A 432 18.68 -1.63 0.36
CA SER A 432 18.47 -0.66 1.45
C SER A 432 19.12 -1.03 2.78
N HIS A 433 19.52 -2.29 2.97
CA HIS A 433 20.31 -2.75 4.13
C HIS A 433 21.77 -2.30 4.02
N ARG A 434 21.95 -0.98 3.96
CA ARG A 434 23.21 -0.24 4.01
C ARG A 434 22.94 1.21 4.37
N ARG A 435 23.97 1.90 4.83
CA ARG A 435 23.85 3.27 5.33
C ARG A 435 23.35 4.25 4.28
N VAL A 436 23.86 4.18 3.06
CA VAL A 436 23.62 5.17 2.00
C VAL A 436 23.16 4.49 0.72
N VAL A 437 21.98 4.89 0.22
CA VAL A 437 21.45 4.45 -1.08
C VAL A 437 20.83 5.64 -1.80
N TYR A 438 21.33 5.97 -2.99
CA TYR A 438 20.83 7.05 -3.81
C TYR A 438 19.81 6.56 -4.84
N ARG A 439 18.84 7.40 -5.18
CA ARG A 439 17.91 7.13 -6.28
C ARG A 439 18.47 7.65 -7.59
N PHE A 440 18.59 6.76 -8.56
CA PHE A 440 19.04 7.09 -9.91
C PHE A 440 18.07 8.05 -10.59
N GLY A 441 18.63 9.06 -11.25
CA GLY A 441 17.90 10.07 -12.01
C GLY A 441 17.21 11.16 -11.19
N GLN A 442 17.28 11.11 -9.87
CA GLN A 442 16.73 12.15 -8.99
C GLN A 442 17.71 13.30 -8.72
N LEU A 443 19.01 13.00 -8.72
CA LEU A 443 20.10 13.95 -8.53
C LEU A 443 21.31 13.54 -9.38
N PRO A 444 22.25 14.46 -9.67
CA PRO A 444 23.54 14.08 -10.23
C PRO A 444 24.22 13.02 -9.36
N VAL A 445 25.00 12.13 -9.99
CA VAL A 445 25.71 11.06 -9.28
C VAL A 445 26.62 11.64 -8.19
N PRO A 446 26.39 11.32 -6.90
CA PRO A 446 27.21 11.81 -5.80
C PRO A 446 28.67 11.34 -5.89
N PRO A 447 29.65 12.16 -5.44
CA PRO A 447 31.08 11.82 -5.55
C PRO A 447 31.49 10.52 -4.86
N ASP A 448 30.84 10.18 -3.75
CA ASP A 448 31.07 8.99 -2.94
C ASP A 448 30.39 7.72 -3.48
N THR A 449 29.56 7.84 -4.52
CA THR A 449 28.95 6.68 -5.17
C THR A 449 30.03 5.81 -5.83
N GLN A 450 30.06 4.52 -5.47
CA GLN A 450 31.01 3.55 -6.03
C GLN A 450 30.37 2.61 -7.05
N PHE A 451 29.10 2.27 -6.83
CA PHE A 451 28.33 1.39 -7.71
C PHE A 451 26.99 2.03 -8.11
N ILE A 452 26.57 1.79 -9.35
CA ILE A 452 25.23 2.13 -9.82
C ILE A 452 24.59 0.84 -10.33
N LEU A 453 23.47 0.43 -9.72
CA LEU A 453 22.71 -0.74 -10.15
C LEU A 453 21.43 -0.30 -10.83
N LEU A 454 21.26 -0.68 -12.08
CA LEU A 454 20.13 -0.30 -12.90
C LEU A 454 19.36 -1.54 -13.36
N ASP A 455 18.04 -1.41 -13.42
CA ASP A 455 17.17 -2.28 -14.20
C ASP A 455 16.41 -1.40 -15.17
N VAL A 456 16.74 -1.53 -16.45
CA VAL A 456 16.16 -0.73 -17.53
C VAL A 456 14.86 -1.35 -18.05
N SER A 457 14.56 -2.60 -17.71
CA SER A 457 13.34 -3.28 -18.13
C SER A 457 12.11 -2.79 -17.37
N GLN A 458 12.31 -2.33 -16.12
CA GLN A 458 11.27 -1.82 -15.23
C GLN A 458 11.25 -0.30 -15.11
N ALA A 459 12.11 0.43 -15.83
CA ALA A 459 12.25 1.86 -15.66
C ALA A 459 11.03 2.59 -16.24
N ARG A 460 10.17 3.11 -15.34
CA ARG A 460 8.99 3.93 -15.68
C ARG A 460 9.28 5.42 -15.72
N THR A 461 10.56 5.78 -15.88
CA THR A 461 11.02 7.17 -15.95
C THR A 461 11.07 7.63 -17.41
N ASN A 462 11.11 8.94 -17.63
CA ASN A 462 11.28 9.49 -18.97
C ASN A 462 12.54 8.87 -19.63
N PRO A 463 12.39 8.15 -20.76
CA PRO A 463 13.50 7.53 -21.50
C PRO A 463 14.69 8.46 -21.77
N VAL A 464 14.40 9.72 -22.12
CA VAL A 464 15.41 10.73 -22.46
C VAL A 464 16.24 11.10 -21.25
N ASP A 465 15.58 11.35 -20.12
CA ASP A 465 16.27 11.67 -18.86
C ASP A 465 17.09 10.48 -18.37
N TYR A 466 16.57 9.26 -18.50
CA TYR A 466 17.27 8.05 -18.11
C TYR A 466 18.56 7.86 -18.93
N ALA A 467 18.47 7.97 -20.25
CA ALA A 467 19.60 7.89 -21.16
C ALA A 467 20.64 8.99 -20.88
N ARG A 468 20.19 10.23 -20.64
CA ARG A 468 21.06 11.35 -20.28
C ARG A 468 21.81 11.07 -18.97
N ASN A 469 21.12 10.61 -17.95
CA ASN A 469 21.70 10.29 -16.65
C ASN A 469 22.69 9.11 -16.72
N TYR A 470 22.40 8.11 -17.55
CA TYR A 470 23.30 6.99 -17.80
C TYR A 470 24.60 7.46 -18.49
N ARG A 471 24.49 8.27 -19.55
CA ARG A 471 25.66 8.87 -20.22
C ARG A 471 26.47 9.76 -19.28
N ALA A 472 25.79 10.54 -18.43
CA ALA A 472 26.44 11.36 -17.42
C ALA A 472 27.23 10.52 -16.41
N ALA A 473 26.70 9.37 -15.98
CA ALA A 473 27.44 8.45 -15.12
C ALA A 473 28.71 7.91 -15.81
N LEU A 474 28.62 7.48 -17.07
CA LEU A 474 29.79 7.03 -17.84
C LEU A 474 30.85 8.16 -17.97
N ALA A 475 30.40 9.38 -18.27
CA ALA A 475 31.28 10.55 -18.36
C ALA A 475 31.96 10.90 -17.02
N GLN A 476 31.39 10.51 -15.88
CA GLN A 476 31.98 10.65 -14.55
C GLN A 476 32.94 9.50 -14.17
N GLY A 477 33.35 8.68 -15.14
CA GLY A 477 34.34 7.61 -14.95
C GLY A 477 33.75 6.30 -14.42
N PHE A 478 32.45 6.07 -14.60
CA PHE A 478 31.87 4.75 -14.39
C PHE A 478 31.99 3.89 -15.65
N GLY A 479 32.25 2.60 -15.47
CA GLY A 479 32.17 1.60 -16.52
C GLY A 479 31.28 0.43 -16.11
N ILE A 480 30.95 -0.41 -17.08
CA ILE A 480 30.12 -1.61 -16.91
C ILE A 480 30.97 -2.70 -16.26
N ARG A 481 30.56 -3.12 -15.06
CA ARG A 481 31.14 -4.28 -14.35
C ARG A 481 30.44 -5.57 -14.74
N ASP A 482 29.12 -5.54 -14.81
CA ASP A 482 28.27 -6.68 -15.21
C ASP A 482 26.98 -6.15 -15.84
N ALA A 483 26.40 -6.89 -16.78
CA ALA A 483 25.11 -6.59 -17.39
C ALA A 483 24.48 -7.84 -18.02
N ALA A 484 23.19 -8.04 -17.78
CA ALA A 484 22.42 -9.16 -18.31
C ALA A 484 20.91 -8.91 -18.14
N ASP A 485 20.10 -9.30 -19.12
CA ASP A 485 18.63 -9.26 -19.08
C ASP A 485 18.07 -7.92 -18.57
N GLY A 486 18.58 -6.78 -19.07
CA GLY A 486 18.12 -5.44 -18.68
C GLY A 486 18.78 -4.87 -17.41
N TYR A 487 19.56 -5.64 -16.68
CA TYR A 487 20.37 -5.12 -15.58
C TYR A 487 21.69 -4.54 -16.05
N ILE A 488 22.11 -3.45 -15.41
CA ILE A 488 23.45 -2.87 -15.58
C ILE A 488 24.01 -2.57 -14.20
N LEU A 489 25.15 -3.20 -13.87
CA LEU A 489 25.96 -2.84 -12.72
C LEU A 489 27.15 -2.02 -13.21
N LEU A 490 27.12 -0.73 -12.92
CA LEU A 490 28.25 0.17 -13.14
C LEU A 490 29.14 0.24 -11.90
N GLN A 491 30.44 0.32 -12.12
CA GLN A 491 31.45 0.54 -11.09
C GLN A 491 32.36 1.70 -11.49
N ARG A 492 32.66 2.57 -10.53
CA ARG A 492 33.63 3.65 -10.73
C ARG A 492 35.01 3.07 -11.07
N GLY A 493 35.63 3.56 -12.15
CA GLY A 493 36.93 3.13 -12.64
C GLY A 493 36.94 1.83 -13.45
N ALA A 494 35.79 1.18 -13.67
CA ALA A 494 35.72 0.05 -14.59
C ALA A 494 35.99 0.50 -16.04
N ALA A 495 36.71 -0.33 -16.80
CA ALA A 495 37.18 0.04 -18.13
C ALA A 495 36.14 -0.19 -19.24
N SER A 496 35.27 -1.20 -19.09
CA SER A 496 34.30 -1.54 -20.13
C SER A 496 33.20 -0.49 -20.22
N GLN A 497 32.84 -0.10 -21.44
CA GLN A 497 31.63 0.69 -21.72
C GLN A 497 30.67 -0.03 -22.66
N GLU A 498 31.02 -1.25 -23.08
CA GLU A 498 30.23 -2.04 -24.01
C GLU A 498 29.31 -3.01 -23.25
N LEU A 499 28.03 -3.00 -23.64
CA LEU A 499 27.03 -3.93 -23.11
C LEU A 499 27.19 -5.30 -23.78
N PRO A 500 27.30 -6.39 -23.02
CA PRO A 500 27.37 -7.74 -23.57
C PRO A 500 26.03 -8.15 -24.18
N ASP A 501 26.03 -9.11 -25.10
CA ASP A 501 24.80 -9.57 -25.78
C ASP A 501 23.70 -10.02 -24.81
N ALA A 502 24.08 -10.67 -23.71
CA ALA A 502 23.16 -11.14 -22.68
C ALA A 502 22.36 -10.00 -22.03
N PHE A 503 22.84 -8.75 -22.07
CA PHE A 503 22.08 -7.60 -21.59
C PHE A 503 20.75 -7.44 -22.32
N TYR A 504 20.70 -7.77 -23.61
CA TYR A 504 19.53 -7.55 -24.47
C TYR A 504 18.44 -8.64 -24.32
N ASP A 505 18.65 -9.65 -23.47
CA ASP A 505 17.71 -10.77 -23.31
C ASP A 505 16.31 -10.35 -22.82
N PHE A 506 16.18 -9.22 -22.12
CA PHE A 506 14.87 -8.71 -21.67
C PHE A 506 13.97 -8.27 -22.84
N LEU A 507 14.59 -7.97 -23.98
CA LEU A 507 13.93 -7.55 -25.21
C LEU A 507 13.66 -8.73 -26.14
N ARG A 508 14.24 -9.91 -25.87
CA ARG A 508 14.02 -11.10 -26.70
C ARG A 508 12.71 -11.76 -26.29
N ALA A 509 11.82 -11.96 -27.25
CA ALA A 509 10.54 -12.58 -27.00
C ALA A 509 10.72 -14.03 -26.54
N ARG A 510 10.22 -14.35 -25.34
CA ARG A 510 10.22 -15.72 -24.79
C ARG A 510 8.94 -16.49 -25.13
N THR A 511 7.91 -15.77 -25.54
CA THR A 511 6.58 -16.29 -25.88
C THR A 511 6.09 -15.63 -27.17
N ALA A 512 5.25 -16.33 -27.92
CA ALA A 512 4.58 -15.75 -29.08
C ALA A 512 3.54 -14.70 -28.64
N PRO A 513 3.22 -13.69 -29.48
CA PRO A 513 2.14 -12.74 -29.20
C PRO A 513 0.79 -13.45 -29.05
N ALA A 514 -0.03 -12.96 -28.13
CA ALA A 514 -1.41 -13.39 -27.95
C ALA A 514 -2.27 -12.95 -29.14
N GLN A 515 -2.11 -11.70 -29.61
CA GLN A 515 -2.73 -11.24 -30.86
C GLN A 515 -1.74 -11.31 -32.00
N ARG A 516 -1.90 -12.31 -32.86
CA ARG A 516 -1.10 -12.43 -34.08
C ARG A 516 -1.66 -11.50 -35.15
N VAL A 517 -0.83 -10.57 -35.60
CA VAL A 517 -1.11 -9.68 -36.74
C VAL A 517 0.21 -9.41 -37.43
N GLN A 518 0.28 -9.75 -38.70
CA GLN A 518 1.47 -9.52 -39.50
C GLN A 518 1.34 -8.18 -40.24
N VAL A 519 2.32 -7.30 -40.02
CA VAL A 519 2.43 -6.03 -40.74
C VAL A 519 3.87 -5.87 -41.19
N ASP A 520 4.07 -5.81 -42.51
CA ASP A 520 5.38 -5.60 -43.10
C ASP A 520 5.51 -4.11 -43.46
N PHE A 521 6.52 -3.44 -42.90
CA PHE A 521 6.82 -2.03 -43.15
C PHE A 521 7.97 -1.94 -44.17
N ASP A 522 7.63 -1.64 -45.42
CA ASP A 522 8.55 -1.52 -46.58
C ASP A 522 9.61 -2.62 -46.72
N ASP A 523 9.29 -3.88 -46.36
CA ASP A 523 10.25 -5.00 -46.32
C ASP A 523 11.48 -4.76 -45.42
N LYS A 524 11.37 -3.83 -44.45
CA LYS A 524 12.45 -3.49 -43.51
C LYS A 524 12.21 -4.05 -42.12
N LEU A 525 10.98 -3.88 -41.62
CA LEU A 525 10.56 -4.38 -40.31
C LEU A 525 9.24 -5.12 -40.42
N ARG A 526 9.07 -6.15 -39.60
CA ARG A 526 7.83 -6.92 -39.52
C ARG A 526 7.31 -6.93 -38.09
N LEU A 527 6.09 -6.47 -37.89
CA LEU A 527 5.32 -6.79 -36.69
C LEU A 527 4.76 -8.21 -36.83
N LEU A 528 4.92 -9.02 -35.79
CA LEU A 528 4.36 -10.38 -35.68
C LEU A 528 3.08 -10.43 -34.85
N GLY A 529 2.88 -9.44 -33.98
CA GLY A 529 1.71 -9.32 -33.14
C GLY A 529 1.91 -8.39 -31.95
N TYR A 530 0.91 -8.34 -31.08
CA TYR A 530 0.93 -7.53 -29.87
C TYR A 530 0.13 -8.16 -28.71
N ASP A 531 0.42 -7.73 -27.50
CA ASP A 531 -0.38 -7.97 -26.30
C ASP A 531 -0.81 -6.64 -25.69
N VAL A 532 -2.00 -6.63 -25.12
CA VAL A 532 -2.47 -5.54 -24.26
C VAL A 532 -2.28 -5.98 -22.81
N LYS A 533 -1.58 -5.17 -22.03
CA LYS A 533 -1.27 -5.44 -20.63
C LYS A 533 -1.75 -4.28 -19.76
N GLN A 534 -1.88 -4.55 -18.46
CA GLN A 534 -2.21 -3.54 -17.46
C GLN A 534 -1.24 -3.60 -16.30
N ASP A 535 -0.97 -2.44 -15.69
CA ASP A 535 -0.21 -2.37 -14.45
C ASP A 535 -1.13 -2.39 -13.22
N ASP A 536 -0.53 -2.34 -12.02
CA ASP A 536 -1.25 -2.34 -10.74
C ASP A 536 -2.20 -1.12 -10.58
N TRP A 537 -2.06 -0.08 -11.40
CA TRP A 537 -2.93 1.11 -11.43
C TRP A 537 -3.95 1.06 -12.57
N GLN A 538 -4.14 -0.10 -13.20
CA GLN A 538 -5.06 -0.32 -14.32
C GLN A 538 -4.73 0.49 -15.58
N ARG A 539 -3.55 1.10 -15.66
CA ARG A 539 -3.06 1.77 -16.87
C ARG A 539 -2.67 0.73 -17.90
N VAL A 540 -2.96 1.02 -19.16
CA VAL A 540 -2.74 0.11 -20.27
C VAL A 540 -1.37 0.37 -20.89
N TYR A 541 -0.65 -0.71 -21.19
CA TYR A 541 0.54 -0.68 -22.04
C TYR A 541 0.49 -1.80 -23.07
N LEU A 542 1.19 -1.59 -24.18
CA LEU A 542 1.27 -2.53 -25.28
C LEU A 542 2.62 -3.21 -25.26
N ARG A 543 2.63 -4.53 -25.46
CA ARG A 543 3.82 -5.30 -25.80
C ARG A 543 3.75 -5.67 -27.27
N THR A 544 4.66 -5.17 -28.09
CA THR A 544 4.70 -5.41 -29.53
C THR A 544 5.86 -6.33 -29.89
N TYR A 545 5.66 -7.20 -30.88
CA TYR A 545 6.62 -8.25 -31.24
C TYR A 545 7.10 -8.04 -32.67
N TRP A 546 8.40 -7.91 -32.85
CA TRP A 546 9.03 -7.47 -34.09
C TRP A 546 10.13 -8.40 -34.54
N THR A 547 10.38 -8.42 -35.84
CA THR A 547 11.60 -9.00 -36.40
C THR A 547 12.13 -8.10 -37.51
N ARG A 548 13.45 -8.11 -37.74
CA ARG A 548 14.03 -7.39 -38.86
C ARG A 548 13.85 -8.17 -40.16
N LEU A 549 13.76 -7.44 -41.26
CA LEU A 549 13.80 -7.99 -42.60
C LEU A 549 15.11 -7.56 -43.30
N PRO A 550 15.52 -8.23 -44.39
CA PRO A 550 16.79 -7.95 -45.06
C PRO A 550 16.96 -6.50 -45.56
N GLY A 551 15.87 -5.78 -45.81
CA GLY A 551 15.89 -4.41 -46.32
C GLY A 551 16.14 -3.31 -45.28
N LEU A 552 16.39 -3.65 -44.01
CA LEU A 552 16.60 -2.67 -42.94
C LEU A 552 17.89 -1.87 -43.13
N ASP A 553 17.76 -0.54 -43.27
CA ASP A 553 18.87 0.38 -43.56
C ASP A 553 19.04 1.51 -42.53
N ASN A 554 18.06 1.70 -41.64
CA ASN A 554 18.06 2.74 -40.61
C ASN A 554 17.56 2.22 -39.26
N ASN A 555 17.83 2.98 -38.19
CA ASN A 555 17.26 2.74 -36.87
C ASN A 555 15.89 3.42 -36.78
N PHE A 556 14.86 2.72 -37.25
CA PHE A 556 13.49 3.23 -37.20
C PHE A 556 12.94 3.28 -35.78
N ALA A 557 12.18 4.33 -35.48
CA ALA A 557 11.37 4.43 -34.29
C ALA A 557 10.06 3.64 -34.48
N LEU A 558 9.71 2.85 -33.46
CA LEU A 558 8.47 2.10 -33.41
C LEU A 558 7.44 2.95 -32.66
N TYR A 559 6.32 3.27 -33.30
CA TYR A 559 5.35 4.23 -32.77
C TYR A 559 3.95 3.61 -32.64
N PRO A 560 3.72 2.74 -31.64
CA PRO A 560 2.37 2.38 -31.25
C PRO A 560 1.69 3.59 -30.59
N PHE A 561 0.39 3.80 -30.79
CA PHE A 561 -0.34 4.91 -30.16
C PHE A 561 -1.84 4.61 -30.04
N PHE A 562 -2.57 5.43 -29.27
CA PHE A 562 -4.02 5.37 -29.19
C PHE A 562 -4.60 6.59 -29.95
N PRO A 563 -5.20 6.41 -31.15
CA PRO A 563 -5.73 7.52 -31.91
C PRO A 563 -6.95 8.14 -31.23
N ASP A 564 -7.15 9.42 -31.49
CA ASP A 564 -8.38 10.13 -31.15
C ASP A 564 -9.52 9.85 -32.13
N ASP A 565 -10.66 10.52 -31.94
CA ASP A 565 -11.88 10.31 -32.72
C ASP A 565 -11.74 10.70 -34.19
N ILE A 566 -10.77 11.55 -34.55
CA ILE A 566 -10.46 11.95 -35.94
C ILE A 566 -9.31 11.12 -36.54
N GLY A 567 -8.79 10.14 -35.79
CA GLY A 567 -7.74 9.23 -36.24
C GLY A 567 -6.32 9.78 -36.09
N ALA A 568 -6.13 10.94 -35.47
CA ALA A 568 -4.80 11.47 -35.17
C ALA A 568 -4.22 10.77 -33.92
N PRO A 569 -2.89 10.61 -33.80
CA PRO A 569 -2.29 10.22 -32.53
C PRO A 569 -2.73 11.22 -31.45
N ARG A 570 -3.24 10.75 -30.30
CA ARG A 570 -3.59 11.65 -29.20
C ARG A 570 -2.36 12.49 -28.84
N VAL A 571 -2.55 13.80 -28.68
CA VAL A 571 -1.50 14.78 -28.34
C VAL A 571 -0.72 14.44 -27.05
N ASP A 572 -1.33 13.65 -26.17
CA ASP A 572 -0.74 13.14 -24.91
C ASP A 572 0.00 11.78 -25.07
N ALA A 573 -0.01 11.22 -26.28
CA ALA A 573 0.70 10.01 -26.66
C ALA A 573 1.97 10.32 -27.47
N GLN A 574 2.67 11.41 -27.13
CA GLN A 574 4.13 11.41 -27.27
C GLN A 574 4.67 10.36 -26.29
N LEU A 575 4.42 9.08 -26.61
CA LEU A 575 5.10 7.93 -26.04
C LEU A 575 6.56 8.23 -26.33
N PRO A 576 7.31 8.77 -25.34
CA PRO A 576 8.67 9.17 -25.59
C PRO A 576 9.35 7.89 -26.06
N ASP A 577 10.04 8.01 -27.19
CA ASP A 577 10.88 6.98 -27.80
C ASP A 577 11.16 5.88 -26.79
N LEU A 578 10.51 4.72 -27.01
CA LEU A 578 10.63 3.53 -26.15
C LEU A 578 12.08 3.51 -25.64
N MET A 579 12.40 3.29 -24.36
CA MET A 579 13.83 3.28 -23.93
C MET A 579 14.69 2.33 -24.78
N PHE A 580 14.02 1.41 -25.44
CA PHE A 580 14.52 0.42 -26.35
C PHE A 580 15.48 0.90 -27.48
N PRO A 581 15.18 1.81 -28.45
CA PRO A 581 16.14 2.13 -29.51
C PRO A 581 17.43 2.76 -28.98
N PHE A 582 17.39 3.35 -27.78
CA PHE A 582 18.59 3.80 -27.09
C PHE A 582 19.49 2.63 -26.70
N TRP A 583 18.93 1.54 -26.17
CA TRP A 583 19.70 0.37 -25.72
C TRP A 583 20.02 -0.58 -26.88
N TYR A 584 19.02 -0.97 -27.67
CA TYR A 584 19.10 -2.00 -28.72
C TYR A 584 18.46 -1.54 -30.04
N PRO A 585 19.11 -0.61 -30.76
CA PRO A 585 18.61 -0.07 -32.02
C PRO A 585 18.36 -1.15 -33.09
N ALA A 586 17.38 -0.92 -33.99
CA ALA A 586 16.91 -1.91 -34.96
C ALA A 586 18.01 -2.53 -35.82
N LEU A 587 19.03 -1.75 -36.22
CA LEU A 587 20.15 -2.25 -37.01
C LEU A 587 21.02 -3.27 -36.29
N LYS A 588 20.97 -3.34 -34.95
CA LYS A 588 21.68 -4.36 -34.16
C LYS A 588 20.95 -5.70 -34.10
N TRP A 589 19.69 -5.76 -34.50
CA TRP A 589 18.92 -7.00 -34.44
C TRP A 589 19.51 -8.04 -35.36
N ARG A 590 19.41 -9.32 -34.98
CA ARG A 590 19.82 -10.43 -35.82
C ARG A 590 18.65 -10.92 -36.67
N GLU A 591 18.95 -11.50 -37.83
CA GLU A 591 17.91 -12.14 -38.64
C GLU A 591 17.30 -13.32 -37.90
N GLY A 592 15.96 -13.42 -37.94
CA GLY A 592 15.21 -14.42 -37.19
C GLY A 592 15.06 -14.13 -35.69
N GLU A 593 15.69 -13.07 -35.17
CA GLU A 593 15.47 -12.62 -33.79
C GLU A 593 14.08 -11.99 -33.67
N VAL A 594 13.37 -12.32 -32.60
CA VAL A 594 12.07 -11.71 -32.27
C VAL A 594 12.23 -10.80 -31.06
N ILE A 595 11.98 -9.51 -31.28
CA ILE A 595 12.12 -8.45 -30.29
C ILE A 595 10.75 -8.07 -29.74
N ALA A 596 10.58 -8.15 -28.43
CA ALA A 596 9.42 -7.69 -27.70
C ALA A 596 9.71 -6.31 -27.07
N VAL A 597 8.87 -5.33 -27.39
CA VAL A 597 9.01 -3.96 -26.87
C VAL A 597 7.72 -3.53 -26.18
N GLU A 598 7.85 -2.97 -24.97
CA GLU A 598 6.74 -2.53 -24.14
C GLU A 598 6.64 -1.00 -24.09
N THR A 599 5.44 -0.47 -24.27
CA THR A 599 5.17 0.97 -24.09
C THR A 599 5.14 1.34 -22.61
N ILE A 600 5.26 2.64 -22.31
CA ILE A 600 4.92 3.11 -20.97
C ILE A 600 3.41 2.92 -20.71
N PRO A 601 2.99 2.59 -19.48
CA PRO A 601 1.58 2.50 -19.12
C PRO A 601 0.89 3.86 -19.12
N VAL A 602 -0.24 3.96 -19.84
CA VAL A 602 -1.05 5.17 -19.97
C VAL A 602 -2.49 4.92 -19.56
N GLU A 603 -3.17 5.96 -19.08
CA GLU A 603 -4.62 5.89 -18.88
C GLU A 603 -5.32 6.00 -20.22
N VAL A 604 -6.23 5.06 -20.47
CA VAL A 604 -7.09 5.05 -21.65
C VAL A 604 -8.54 5.06 -21.19
N GLY A 605 -9.43 5.62 -22.02
CA GLY A 605 -10.86 5.69 -21.71
C GLY A 605 -11.52 4.31 -21.59
N ALA A 606 -12.85 4.28 -21.53
CA ALA A 606 -13.61 3.02 -21.56
C ALA A 606 -13.41 2.23 -22.87
N ARG A 607 -12.97 2.91 -23.92
CA ARG A 607 -12.71 2.36 -25.24
C ARG A 607 -11.53 3.11 -25.86
N ALA A 608 -10.62 2.39 -26.51
CA ALA A 608 -9.48 2.99 -27.20
C ALA A 608 -9.04 2.13 -28.39
N LYS A 609 -8.79 2.78 -29.52
CA LYS A 609 -8.20 2.13 -30.71
C LYS A 609 -6.69 2.00 -30.56
N ILE A 610 -6.06 1.08 -31.27
CA ILE A 610 -4.61 0.89 -31.27
C ILE A 610 -4.07 1.15 -32.67
N GLY A 611 -3.37 2.27 -32.84
CA GLY A 611 -2.63 2.61 -34.04
C GLY A 611 -1.16 2.19 -33.93
N LEU A 612 -0.52 1.95 -35.06
CA LEU A 612 0.90 1.68 -35.14
C LEU A 612 1.51 2.25 -36.42
N GLY A 613 2.58 3.03 -36.26
CA GLY A 613 3.41 3.49 -37.35
C GLY A 613 4.90 3.21 -37.10
N VAL A 614 5.69 3.37 -38.16
CA VAL A 614 7.15 3.24 -38.12
C VAL A 614 7.74 4.40 -38.92
N PHE A 615 8.68 5.11 -38.32
CA PHE A 615 9.25 6.32 -38.92
C PHE A 615 10.74 6.47 -38.66
N PHE A 616 11.39 7.31 -39.46
CA PHE A 616 12.76 7.78 -39.25
C PHE A 616 12.73 9.30 -39.11
N GLY A 617 13.32 9.82 -38.02
CA GLY A 617 13.33 11.25 -37.70
C GLY A 617 13.32 11.50 -36.20
N ALA A 618 13.13 12.76 -35.80
CA ALA A 618 13.17 13.17 -34.40
C ALA A 618 11.88 12.85 -33.63
N THR A 619 10.73 13.06 -34.26
CA THR A 619 9.41 12.79 -33.69
C THR A 619 8.48 12.25 -34.79
N TRP A 620 7.31 11.75 -34.41
CA TRP A 620 6.30 11.34 -35.39
C TRP A 620 5.89 12.50 -36.31
N ASP A 621 5.78 13.72 -35.79
CA ASP A 621 5.35 14.90 -36.56
C ASP A 621 6.50 15.53 -37.37
N ASP A 622 7.74 15.41 -36.90
CA ASP A 622 8.97 15.87 -37.55
C ASP A 622 9.76 14.71 -38.18
N ALA A 623 9.05 13.72 -38.71
CA ALA A 623 9.68 12.57 -39.37
C ALA A 623 10.29 12.98 -40.71
N GLU A 624 11.48 12.50 -41.01
CA GLU A 624 12.07 12.63 -42.34
C GLU A 624 11.29 11.76 -43.35
N PHE A 625 10.91 10.55 -42.93
CA PHE A 625 10.04 9.66 -43.70
C PHE A 625 9.39 8.58 -42.82
N TYR A 626 8.26 8.04 -43.31
CA TYR A 626 7.51 6.94 -42.70
C TYR A 626 7.66 5.68 -43.56
N LEU A 627 7.59 4.51 -42.92
CA LEU A 627 7.51 3.25 -43.66
C LEU A 627 6.06 2.88 -43.92
N ALA A 628 5.73 2.49 -45.16
CA ALA A 628 4.37 2.11 -45.52
C ALA A 628 4.04 0.70 -44.98
N PRO A 629 2.94 0.52 -44.23
CA PRO A 629 2.51 -0.79 -43.76
C PRO A 629 1.87 -1.58 -44.92
N ARG A 630 2.17 -2.88 -44.99
CA ARG A 630 1.47 -3.85 -45.84
C ARG A 630 0.90 -4.96 -44.97
N THR A 631 -0.42 -5.07 -44.97
CA THR A 631 -1.18 -5.95 -44.09
C THR A 631 -2.63 -6.08 -44.57
N ALA A 632 -3.37 -7.02 -43.99
CA ALA A 632 -4.83 -7.13 -44.16
C ALA A 632 -5.62 -6.20 -43.21
N ALA A 633 -4.95 -5.64 -42.20
CA ALA A 633 -5.56 -4.70 -41.26
C ALA A 633 -5.83 -3.32 -41.93
N PRO A 634 -6.79 -2.52 -41.42
CA PRO A 634 -7.07 -1.20 -41.98
C PRO A 634 -5.86 -0.27 -41.90
N ILE A 635 -5.51 0.35 -43.03
CA ILE A 635 -4.43 1.35 -43.14
C ILE A 635 -5.03 2.74 -43.14
N SER A 636 -4.31 3.72 -42.59
CA SER A 636 -4.72 5.12 -42.59
C SER A 636 -4.86 5.70 -44.01
N PRO A 637 -5.74 6.71 -44.22
CA PRO A 637 -5.91 7.31 -45.55
C PRO A 637 -4.64 7.90 -46.17
N ASP A 638 -3.70 8.36 -45.34
CA ASP A 638 -2.39 8.89 -45.76
C ASP A 638 -1.32 7.80 -45.94
N GLY A 639 -1.65 6.52 -45.68
CA GLY A 639 -0.76 5.38 -45.84
C GLY A 639 0.36 5.28 -44.80
N ARG A 640 0.36 6.10 -43.73
CA ARG A 640 1.48 6.19 -42.78
C ARG A 640 1.43 5.19 -41.63
N TRP A 641 0.25 4.67 -41.29
CA TRP A 641 0.08 3.81 -40.13
C TRP A 641 -1.07 2.80 -40.28
N VAL A 642 -1.11 1.79 -39.41
CA VAL A 642 -2.10 0.71 -39.41
C VAL A 642 -2.93 0.73 -38.12
N LEU A 643 -4.23 0.47 -38.23
CA LEU A 643 -5.11 0.21 -37.09
C LEU A 643 -5.05 -1.28 -36.73
N LEU A 644 -4.46 -1.62 -35.58
CA LEU A 644 -4.26 -2.99 -35.11
C LEU A 644 -5.51 -3.62 -34.47
N GLY A 645 -6.41 -2.80 -33.93
CA GLY A 645 -7.60 -3.25 -33.23
C GLY A 645 -8.11 -2.22 -32.24
N GLU A 646 -9.03 -2.65 -31.38
CA GLU A 646 -9.65 -1.81 -30.36
C GLU A 646 -9.70 -2.54 -29.01
N ILE A 647 -9.62 -1.78 -27.93
CA ILE A 647 -9.76 -2.28 -26.57
C ILE A 647 -10.97 -1.65 -25.90
N VAL A 648 -11.70 -2.46 -25.13
CA VAL A 648 -12.87 -2.04 -24.35
C VAL A 648 -12.67 -2.46 -22.90
N ARG A 649 -13.00 -1.56 -21.97
CA ARG A 649 -12.94 -1.83 -20.53
C ARG A 649 -14.12 -2.69 -20.11
N ASN A 650 -13.85 -3.89 -19.60
CA ASN A 650 -14.80 -4.78 -18.96
C ASN A 650 -14.45 -4.91 -17.46
N GLY A 651 -15.17 -4.18 -16.61
CA GLY A 651 -14.83 -4.03 -15.20
C GLY A 651 -13.45 -3.37 -15.00
N LYS A 652 -12.50 -4.10 -14.40
CA LYS A 652 -11.12 -3.62 -14.18
C LYS A 652 -10.15 -4.04 -15.28
N ARG A 653 -10.60 -4.84 -16.25
CA ARG A 653 -9.75 -5.39 -17.32
C ARG A 653 -10.07 -4.75 -18.67
N TYR A 654 -9.07 -4.68 -19.54
CA TYR A 654 -9.29 -4.36 -20.95
C TYR A 654 -9.32 -5.64 -21.77
N GLU A 655 -10.33 -5.75 -22.63
CA GLU A 655 -10.48 -6.83 -23.60
C GLU A 655 -10.33 -6.27 -25.00
N ILE A 656 -9.72 -7.06 -25.89
CA ILE A 656 -9.53 -6.69 -27.29
C ILE A 656 -10.79 -7.05 -28.05
N VAL A 657 -11.36 -6.07 -28.74
CA VAL A 657 -12.52 -6.23 -29.62
C VAL A 657 -12.03 -6.03 -31.06
N LYS A 658 -12.30 -7.01 -31.92
CA LYS A 658 -11.88 -7.00 -33.33
C LYS A 658 -12.79 -6.16 -34.19
#